data_AF-A0A1Y2D6A6-F1
#
_entry.id   AF-A0A1Y2D6A6-F1
#
_cell.length_a   1.000
_cell.length_b   1.000
_cell.length_c   1.000
_cell.angle_alpha   90.00
_cell.angle_beta   90.00
_cell.angle_gamma   90.00
#
_symmetry.space_group_name_H-M   'P 1'
#
loop_
_entity.id
_entity.type
_entity.pdbx_description
1 polymer ?
#
loop_
_entity_poly.entity_id
_entity_poly.type
_entity_poly.pdbx_seq_one_letter_code
_entity_poly.pdbx_strand_id
1 'polypeptide(L)'
;MAGLPIRMEAVTERNKEAGRLGITNFKENIARVMLFCSEIKSIKLIDNDQEYNIERGKSSPDLFGCQILPFYITDNGKSYVKNFLHNQINEYNEKLTQKFGKKPRNLRICCALELDENNNIVNDCRLPCLFCSLPLVGSESHELPFIINSPDFEPDSERQAILLDGNEINEKTKKLSDSGVNMMILDRAHEIFENLLRYISRNEEIGKRYQLTRGLCHTPYVTRFFDSKWYKNEFIIPMREILLQYEIVWDGNKFVKLTDVNIPQFSPNYNHIMSIISNKLYDRKVPEFNESILIEKNIWTNDSKLHYIDMIKCIEKIEKFRTMDVLSSKVSNAWHWLDEFLVFIKRNHPGYLEEHAIIPNMNSDFVKLTKTLSSSKNVPENMIECIEEFGISWKDEHINKNIEEYTTGTDHDIDYTVSRMRGCLKQWPNNGQNNILTLMHYIPHDLDEKFIEKRENLYDFCSTIWNSEMTDKKNGNNFPIELWNGIDDMVFEHLCMNISAFKKLNDRITIDFMKKFLECASQYYQMYRHYSLVPNQNGEFCKYFKECLSVCFNYDINKELLDKEMLPIKHLFNRDKKSINSYSYKLKSFFDLPESYITNSGYGKKINSNYIPIEKKELAANYLIRIIPEQNLSSSNRQRKLFNLYEIFTNKSYDKFEIKNNLYNDEIWRSSNKYIFKFIRKEIEKHENLKSLEDYICKNEEETLNYLLEFIKYSKEGRVILNQNDQFCQRDQLQNDEFENNAFIPDILKDIYKLLGVDIRNSLAHNRMNRPCEKALTFQNICVEIDEKMSNKYNEPKNHSDPDFKKASSCFIEEYFEKIGDEEAKKNFPLIYKLKDPITLNVIFNKETRQSMTKFGKLYDNEDIEKLIKNNEIVKKILNNTNILNKIKNDDISDQTYSSIEKFSDFDDDSKSMSITFSSTISSNLETLNEYKEYIRNIFTHIDFINSVNLRTGRCGEAYIYEYLRNSGLYKNVKWNMLSQDSNGELLEYRNNTYLIKKEGAPYDIEIETYDNRTIYVEVKSTRHEFGNKIPFYISEHQINAMRETLPPNKYVLAIVFDVMNHPRHFFMSLRENIGNLKLVEN
;
A
#
# COMPACT_ATOMS: atom_id res chain seq x y z
N MET A 1 -36.51 -3.95 96.73
CA MET A 1 -35.25 -4.63 96.36
C MET A 1 -34.22 -4.34 97.44
N ALA A 2 -33.53 -5.35 97.97
CA ALA A 2 -32.38 -5.13 98.86
C ALA A 2 -31.11 -5.22 98.01
N GLY A 3 -30.71 -4.10 97.41
CA GLY A 3 -29.40 -4.02 96.75
C GLY A 3 -28.29 -4.01 97.79
N LEU A 4 -27.16 -4.65 97.49
CA LEU A 4 -25.91 -4.49 98.23
C LEU A 4 -25.08 -3.38 97.55
N PRO A 5 -25.08 -2.13 98.06
CA PRO A 5 -24.29 -1.06 97.47
C PRO A 5 -22.80 -1.29 97.74
N ILE A 6 -22.07 -1.76 96.73
CA ILE A 6 -20.61 -1.89 96.78
C ILE A 6 -20.00 -0.59 96.27
N ARG A 7 -19.35 0.17 97.15
CA ARG A 7 -18.58 1.38 96.81
C ARG A 7 -17.09 1.08 96.94
N MET A 8 -16.32 1.44 95.91
CA MET A 8 -14.86 1.32 95.87
C MET A 8 -14.24 2.64 95.44
N GLU A 9 -12.98 2.89 95.82
CA GLU A 9 -12.27 4.14 95.53
C GLU A 9 -10.82 3.84 95.11
N ALA A 10 -10.38 4.41 93.98
CA ALA A 10 -9.11 4.09 93.33
C ALA A 10 -8.03 5.15 93.65
N VAL A 11 -7.33 4.96 94.76
CA VAL A 11 -6.43 5.98 95.35
C VAL A 11 -5.09 6.16 94.58
N THR A 12 -4.57 5.13 93.93
CA THR A 12 -3.28 5.17 93.19
C THR A 12 -3.49 5.06 91.69
N GLU A 13 -2.55 5.56 90.86
CA GLU A 13 -2.63 5.42 89.40
C GLU A 13 -2.73 3.95 88.94
N ARG A 14 -2.02 3.03 89.61
CA ARG A 14 -2.13 1.59 89.34
C ARG A 14 -3.52 1.05 89.66
N ASN A 15 -4.14 1.54 90.74
CA ASN A 15 -5.51 1.16 91.12
C ASN A 15 -6.54 1.79 90.16
N LYS A 16 -6.30 3.01 89.66
CA LYS A 16 -7.17 3.67 88.67
C LYS A 16 -7.16 2.92 87.35
N GLU A 17 -5.98 2.56 86.84
CA GLU A 17 -5.87 1.77 85.60
C GLU A 17 -6.47 0.37 85.75
N ALA A 18 -6.19 -0.33 86.86
CA ALA A 18 -6.84 -1.61 87.15
C ALA A 18 -8.37 -1.50 87.26
N GLY A 19 -8.87 -0.42 87.89
CA GLY A 19 -10.30 -0.11 87.96
C GLY A 19 -10.92 0.16 86.59
N ARG A 20 -10.26 0.98 85.76
CA ARG A 20 -10.67 1.29 84.39
C ARG A 20 -10.77 0.01 83.54
N LEU A 21 -9.73 -0.82 83.56
CA LEU A 21 -9.72 -2.11 82.85
C LEU A 21 -10.81 -3.07 83.36
N GLY A 22 -11.02 -3.14 84.68
CA GLY A 22 -12.10 -3.93 85.29
C GLY A 22 -13.49 -3.44 84.89
N ILE A 23 -13.71 -2.13 84.81
CA ILE A 23 -14.97 -1.51 84.36
C ILE A 23 -15.20 -1.74 82.86
N THR A 24 -14.16 -1.66 82.03
CA THR A 24 -14.24 -2.02 80.60
C THR A 24 -14.64 -3.49 80.45
N ASN A 25 -13.91 -4.41 81.08
CA ASN A 25 -14.20 -5.85 80.99
C ASN A 25 -15.59 -6.22 81.54
N PHE A 26 -16.04 -5.53 82.60
CA PHE A 26 -17.40 -5.63 83.11
C PHE A 26 -18.43 -5.21 82.06
N LYS A 27 -18.33 -4.01 81.48
CA LYS A 27 -19.29 -3.53 80.46
C LYS A 27 -19.34 -4.45 79.23
N GLU A 28 -18.21 -5.03 78.85
CA GLU A 28 -18.10 -5.98 77.74
C GLU A 28 -18.81 -7.32 78.03
N ASN A 29 -18.61 -7.89 79.23
CA ASN A 29 -19.02 -9.27 79.55
C ASN A 29 -20.30 -9.39 80.37
N ILE A 30 -20.81 -8.32 81.01
CA ILE A 30 -21.90 -8.45 81.98
C ILE A 30 -23.20 -9.01 81.40
N ALA A 31 -23.54 -8.69 80.15
CA ALA A 31 -24.72 -9.28 79.50
C ALA A 31 -24.59 -10.82 79.37
N ARG A 32 -23.38 -11.32 79.09
CA ARG A 32 -23.07 -12.76 79.00
C ARG A 32 -23.07 -13.42 80.40
N VAL A 33 -22.51 -12.75 81.41
CA VAL A 33 -22.59 -13.24 82.81
C VAL A 33 -24.04 -13.27 83.30
N MET A 34 -24.85 -12.26 82.99
CA MET A 34 -26.27 -12.24 83.34
C MET A 34 -27.04 -13.33 82.58
N LEU A 35 -26.76 -13.60 81.31
CA LEU A 35 -27.36 -14.71 80.56
C LEU A 35 -27.28 -16.03 81.34
N PHE A 36 -26.12 -16.33 81.93
CA PHE A 36 -25.89 -17.58 82.69
C PHE A 36 -26.32 -17.50 84.17
N CYS A 37 -26.27 -16.33 84.80
CA CYS A 37 -26.70 -16.12 86.19
C CYS A 37 -28.13 -15.57 86.24
N SER A 38 -29.12 -16.47 86.11
CA SER A 38 -30.56 -16.16 85.95
C SER A 38 -31.17 -15.28 87.06
N GLU A 39 -30.56 -15.32 88.25
CA GLU A 39 -30.95 -14.64 89.48
C GLU A 39 -30.79 -13.11 89.36
N ILE A 40 -29.78 -12.66 88.62
CA ILE A 40 -29.49 -11.24 88.41
C ILE A 40 -30.51 -10.68 87.41
N LYS A 41 -31.36 -9.76 87.86
CA LYS A 41 -32.39 -9.12 86.98
C LYS A 41 -31.91 -7.82 86.38
N SER A 42 -31.17 -7.00 87.13
CA SER A 42 -30.53 -5.79 86.63
C SER A 42 -29.27 -5.46 87.44
N ILE A 43 -28.37 -4.66 86.86
CA ILE A 43 -27.24 -4.03 87.56
C ILE A 43 -27.12 -2.57 87.09
N LYS A 44 -26.93 -1.67 88.06
CA LYS A 44 -26.55 -0.28 87.86
C LYS A 44 -25.14 -0.04 88.40
N LEU A 45 -24.25 0.42 87.53
CA LEU A 45 -22.88 0.84 87.80
C LEU A 45 -22.80 2.37 87.67
N ILE A 46 -22.07 3.01 88.58
CA ILE A 46 -21.76 4.44 88.53
C ILE A 46 -20.23 4.58 88.62
N ASP A 47 -19.64 5.23 87.61
CA ASP A 47 -18.20 5.45 87.48
C ASP A 47 -17.94 6.94 87.23
N ASN A 48 -17.46 7.68 88.24
CA ASN A 48 -17.19 9.12 88.14
C ASN A 48 -18.38 9.90 87.52
N ASP A 49 -19.56 9.73 88.12
CA ASP A 49 -20.87 10.25 87.69
C ASP A 49 -21.39 9.75 86.32
N GLN A 50 -20.67 8.88 85.61
CA GLN A 50 -21.17 8.15 84.44
C GLN A 50 -22.01 6.95 84.86
N GLU A 51 -23.21 6.82 84.30
CA GLU A 51 -24.14 5.73 84.61
C GLU A 51 -24.19 4.67 83.51
N TYR A 52 -24.01 3.41 83.90
CA TYR A 52 -24.29 2.24 83.09
C TYR A 52 -25.34 1.37 83.79
N ASN A 53 -26.48 1.15 83.16
CA ASN A 53 -27.54 0.28 83.64
C ASN A 53 -27.80 -0.85 82.64
N ILE A 54 -27.99 -2.07 83.12
CA ILE A 54 -28.39 -3.23 82.33
C ILE A 54 -29.57 -3.95 83.01
N GLU A 55 -30.62 -4.27 82.26
CA GLU A 55 -31.81 -4.98 82.72
C GLU A 55 -32.15 -6.15 81.79
N ARG A 56 -32.45 -7.31 82.39
CA ARG A 56 -32.88 -8.51 81.67
C ARG A 56 -34.37 -8.42 81.34
N GLY A 57 -34.69 -8.53 80.05
CA GLY A 57 -36.07 -8.66 79.59
C GLY A 57 -36.67 -10.06 79.79
N LYS A 58 -37.73 -10.33 79.03
CA LYS A 58 -38.46 -11.61 79.03
C LYS A 58 -38.03 -12.45 77.83
N SER A 59 -37.75 -13.74 78.05
CA SER A 59 -37.47 -14.69 76.96
C SER A 59 -38.62 -14.78 75.95
N SER A 60 -38.27 -15.08 74.69
CA SER A 60 -39.23 -15.55 73.68
C SER A 60 -39.92 -16.86 74.10
N PRO A 61 -40.98 -17.28 73.41
CA PRO A 61 -41.41 -18.68 73.44
C PRO A 61 -40.25 -19.62 73.09
N ASP A 62 -40.34 -20.84 73.60
CA ASP A 62 -39.38 -21.91 73.30
C ASP A 62 -39.64 -22.50 71.91
N LEU A 63 -38.57 -22.74 71.15
CA LEU A 63 -38.62 -23.45 69.89
C LEU A 63 -37.35 -24.30 69.75
N PHE A 64 -37.51 -25.63 69.79
CA PHE A 64 -36.41 -26.63 69.83
C PHE A 64 -35.48 -26.50 71.06
N GLY A 65 -35.98 -26.01 72.20
CA GLY A 65 -35.17 -25.69 73.39
C GLY A 65 -34.41 -24.36 73.29
N CYS A 66 -34.58 -23.64 72.18
CA CYS A 66 -33.96 -22.34 71.94
C CYS A 66 -34.91 -21.18 72.29
N GLN A 67 -34.36 -20.14 72.91
CA GLN A 67 -35.07 -18.91 73.28
C GLN A 67 -34.19 -17.69 72.98
N ILE A 68 -34.81 -16.57 72.59
CA ILE A 68 -34.15 -15.27 72.51
C ILE A 68 -34.38 -14.52 73.83
N LEU A 69 -33.30 -14.06 74.47
CA LEU A 69 -33.34 -13.24 75.68
C LEU A 69 -32.75 -11.84 75.40
N PRO A 70 -33.58 -10.77 75.45
CA PRO A 70 -33.09 -9.40 75.35
C PRO A 70 -32.51 -8.87 76.68
N PHE A 71 -31.43 -8.10 76.59
CA PHE A 71 -30.93 -7.23 77.65
C PHE A 71 -31.00 -5.77 77.19
N TYR A 72 -31.75 -4.97 77.94
CA TYR A 72 -31.84 -3.52 77.73
C TYR A 72 -30.68 -2.85 78.46
N ILE A 73 -29.86 -2.10 77.73
CA ILE A 73 -28.67 -1.43 78.27
C ILE A 73 -28.81 0.07 78.06
N THR A 74 -28.48 0.86 79.08
CA THR A 74 -28.34 2.32 78.99
C THR A 74 -26.94 2.69 79.48
N ASP A 75 -26.10 3.22 78.59
CA ASP A 75 -24.73 3.68 78.89
C ASP A 75 -24.62 5.17 78.59
N ASN A 76 -24.42 5.99 79.63
CA ASN A 76 -24.35 7.46 79.52
C ASN A 76 -25.50 8.09 78.72
N GLY A 77 -26.73 7.63 78.99
CA GLY A 77 -27.95 8.11 78.34
C GLY A 77 -28.23 7.55 76.95
N LYS A 78 -27.31 6.79 76.34
CA LYS A 78 -27.56 6.03 75.11
C LYS A 78 -28.15 4.67 75.48
N SER A 79 -29.32 4.33 74.93
CA SER A 79 -29.96 3.03 75.15
C SER A 79 -29.89 2.16 73.91
N TYR A 80 -29.60 0.87 74.10
CA TYR A 80 -29.51 -0.15 73.05
C TYR A 80 -29.90 -1.53 73.62
N VAL A 81 -30.06 -2.53 72.75
CA VAL A 81 -30.45 -3.90 73.17
C VAL A 81 -29.40 -4.92 72.72
N LYS A 82 -29.02 -5.83 73.62
CA LYS A 82 -28.29 -7.06 73.26
C LYS A 82 -29.21 -8.26 73.33
N ASN A 83 -29.44 -8.91 72.20
CA ASN A 83 -30.24 -10.13 72.11
C ASN A 83 -29.31 -11.35 72.18
N PHE A 84 -29.71 -12.38 72.93
CA PHE A 84 -29.01 -13.68 72.94
C PHE A 84 -29.97 -14.80 72.57
N LEU A 85 -29.73 -15.44 71.43
CA LEU A 85 -30.35 -16.72 71.09
C LEU A 85 -29.60 -17.82 71.84
N HIS A 86 -30.23 -18.47 72.81
CA HIS A 86 -29.61 -19.47 73.67
C HIS A 86 -30.43 -20.76 73.76
N ASN A 87 -29.74 -21.88 74.01
CA ASN A 87 -30.32 -23.19 74.31
C ASN A 87 -29.62 -23.77 75.55
N GLN A 88 -30.39 -24.42 76.43
CA GLN A 88 -29.92 -24.87 77.74
C GLN A 88 -30.32 -26.32 78.05
N ILE A 89 -29.36 -27.10 78.55
CA ILE A 89 -29.55 -28.46 79.06
C ILE A 89 -29.33 -28.47 80.57
N ASN A 90 -30.21 -29.20 81.28
CA ASN A 90 -30.14 -29.42 82.73
C ASN A 90 -30.70 -30.81 83.05
N GLU A 91 -29.95 -31.85 82.68
CA GLU A 91 -30.37 -33.26 82.71
C GLU A 91 -29.56 -34.07 83.74
N TYR A 92 -30.15 -35.10 84.35
CA TYR A 92 -29.44 -35.93 85.34
C TYR A 92 -28.23 -36.64 84.69
N ASN A 93 -27.07 -36.61 85.37
CA ASN A 93 -25.85 -37.23 84.87
C ASN A 93 -25.19 -38.12 85.93
N GLU A 94 -25.10 -39.42 85.62
CA GLU A 94 -24.53 -40.40 86.54
C GLU A 94 -23.01 -40.23 86.70
N LYS A 95 -22.25 -40.03 85.62
CA LYS A 95 -20.79 -39.87 85.67
C LYS A 95 -20.37 -38.71 86.58
N LEU A 96 -21.04 -37.55 86.47
CA LEU A 96 -20.84 -36.40 87.37
C LEU A 96 -21.25 -36.70 88.81
N THR A 97 -22.38 -37.38 89.01
CA THR A 97 -22.85 -37.82 90.34
C THR A 97 -21.82 -38.73 91.01
N GLN A 98 -21.26 -39.69 90.27
CA GLN A 98 -20.20 -40.57 90.75
C GLN A 98 -18.90 -39.82 91.03
N LYS A 99 -18.49 -38.85 90.17
CA LYS A 99 -17.29 -38.03 90.36
C LYS A 99 -17.30 -37.29 91.70
N PHE A 100 -18.27 -36.39 91.89
CA PHE A 100 -18.29 -35.46 93.03
C PHE A 100 -18.98 -36.01 94.29
N GLY A 101 -19.95 -36.93 94.13
CA GLY A 101 -20.61 -37.62 95.24
C GLY A 101 -21.56 -36.79 96.11
N LYS A 102 -22.08 -37.45 97.16
CA LYS A 102 -22.99 -36.94 98.22
C LYS A 102 -24.40 -36.49 97.77
N LYS A 103 -24.63 -36.05 96.54
CA LYS A 103 -25.97 -35.77 95.98
C LYS A 103 -26.01 -36.08 94.47
N PRO A 104 -27.18 -36.42 93.90
CA PRO A 104 -27.39 -36.40 92.46
C PRO A 104 -26.96 -35.06 91.85
N ARG A 105 -26.28 -35.09 90.70
CA ARG A 105 -25.94 -33.92 89.91
C ARG A 105 -26.55 -34.02 88.51
N ASN A 106 -26.86 -32.86 87.96
CA ASN A 106 -27.23 -32.70 86.56
C ASN A 106 -26.03 -32.16 85.77
N LEU A 107 -25.90 -32.59 84.52
CA LEU A 107 -25.08 -31.90 83.53
C LEU A 107 -25.82 -30.62 83.13
N ARG A 108 -25.12 -29.49 83.25
CA ARG A 108 -25.68 -28.15 83.01
C ARG A 108 -24.85 -27.45 81.95
N ILE A 109 -25.47 -27.12 80.82
CA ILE A 109 -24.81 -26.45 79.69
C ILE A 109 -25.78 -25.39 79.15
N CYS A 110 -25.26 -24.21 78.81
CA CYS A 110 -25.99 -23.22 78.03
C CYS A 110 -25.07 -22.72 76.90
N CYS A 111 -25.49 -22.90 75.65
CA CYS A 111 -24.81 -22.35 74.48
C CYS A 111 -25.62 -21.19 73.92
N ALA A 112 -24.95 -20.11 73.49
CA ALA A 112 -25.61 -18.88 73.08
C ALA A 112 -24.89 -18.13 71.96
N LEU A 113 -25.68 -17.44 71.15
CA LEU A 113 -25.28 -16.55 70.07
C LEU A 113 -25.75 -15.13 70.39
N GLU A 114 -24.84 -14.17 70.31
CA GLU A 114 -25.15 -12.74 70.45
C GLU A 114 -25.69 -12.23 69.11
N LEU A 115 -26.81 -11.50 69.12
CA LEU A 115 -27.44 -10.93 67.93
C LEU A 115 -27.43 -9.39 68.00
N ASP A 116 -27.15 -8.73 66.87
CA ASP A 116 -27.24 -7.27 66.73
C ASP A 116 -28.70 -6.78 66.61
N GLU A 117 -28.88 -5.46 66.59
CA GLU A 117 -30.20 -4.80 66.48
C GLU A 117 -30.92 -5.10 65.15
N ASN A 118 -30.22 -5.68 64.18
CA ASN A 118 -30.75 -6.15 62.89
C ASN A 118 -30.78 -7.69 62.82
N ASN A 119 -30.86 -8.37 63.97
CA ASN A 119 -30.89 -9.83 64.14
C ASN A 119 -29.69 -10.62 63.55
N ASN A 120 -28.59 -9.96 63.15
CA ASN A 120 -27.43 -10.71 62.64
C ASN A 120 -26.61 -11.31 63.78
N ILE A 121 -25.98 -12.46 63.52
CA ILE A 121 -25.05 -13.09 64.46
C ILE A 121 -23.78 -12.23 64.61
N VAL A 122 -23.46 -11.92 65.86
CA VAL A 122 -22.27 -11.15 66.30
C VAL A 122 -21.29 -12.10 66.96
N ASN A 123 -20.03 -12.07 66.51
CA ASN A 123 -18.95 -12.83 67.11
C ASN A 123 -17.70 -11.94 67.22
N ASP A 124 -17.28 -11.61 68.44
CA ASP A 124 -16.11 -10.78 68.71
C ASP A 124 -14.95 -11.67 69.17
N CYS A 125 -13.86 -11.70 68.40
CA CYS A 125 -12.70 -12.55 68.66
C CYS A 125 -11.86 -12.11 69.87
N ARG A 126 -12.12 -10.91 70.42
CA ARG A 126 -11.40 -10.38 71.60
C ARG A 126 -12.04 -10.76 72.93
N LEU A 127 -13.23 -11.37 72.90
CA LEU A 127 -13.99 -11.73 74.09
C LEU A 127 -14.03 -13.26 74.25
N PRO A 128 -13.91 -13.78 75.48
CA PRO A 128 -13.91 -15.22 75.72
C PRO A 128 -15.23 -15.87 75.31
N CYS A 129 -15.14 -17.09 74.78
CA CYS A 129 -16.30 -17.93 74.46
C CYS A 129 -16.61 -18.95 75.56
N LEU A 130 -15.64 -19.27 76.43
CA LEU A 130 -15.78 -20.24 77.52
C LEU A 130 -16.16 -19.55 78.84
N PHE A 131 -17.23 -20.03 79.46
CA PHE A 131 -17.74 -19.54 80.74
C PHE A 131 -17.94 -20.69 81.74
N CYS A 132 -17.60 -20.44 83.00
CA CYS A 132 -17.99 -21.27 84.13
C CYS A 132 -18.58 -20.32 85.19
N SER A 133 -19.83 -19.94 84.96
CA SER A 133 -20.61 -18.83 85.55
C SER A 133 -20.03 -17.43 85.30
N LEU A 134 -18.71 -17.29 85.40
CA LEU A 134 -17.91 -16.15 84.99
C LEU A 134 -17.03 -16.55 83.79
N PRO A 135 -16.62 -15.61 82.93
CA PRO A 135 -15.73 -15.90 81.81
C PRO A 135 -14.41 -16.54 82.28
N LEU A 136 -13.84 -17.40 81.44
CA LEU A 136 -12.46 -17.87 81.58
C LEU A 136 -11.54 -16.84 80.90
N VAL A 137 -11.05 -15.86 81.68
CA VAL A 137 -10.26 -14.74 81.16
C VAL A 137 -8.85 -15.21 80.83
N GLY A 138 -8.40 -14.98 79.59
CA GLY A 138 -7.18 -15.61 79.04
C GLY A 138 -7.48 -16.82 78.14
N SER A 139 -8.75 -17.23 78.03
CA SER A 139 -9.17 -18.33 77.15
C SER A 139 -9.48 -17.92 75.71
N GLU A 140 -9.25 -16.66 75.33
CA GLU A 140 -9.68 -16.07 74.04
C GLU A 140 -9.04 -16.75 72.82
N SER A 141 -7.96 -17.54 73.02
CA SER A 141 -7.39 -18.43 71.99
C SER A 141 -8.27 -19.64 71.66
N HIS A 142 -9.25 -19.99 72.51
CA HIS A 142 -10.33 -20.91 72.15
C HIS A 142 -11.35 -20.16 71.31
N GLU A 143 -11.48 -20.58 70.05
CA GLU A 143 -12.51 -20.06 69.14
C GLU A 143 -13.67 -21.06 69.05
N LEU A 144 -14.90 -20.54 69.10
CA LEU A 144 -16.14 -21.31 68.96
C LEU A 144 -17.16 -20.51 68.13
N PRO A 145 -18.11 -21.19 67.47
CA PRO A 145 -19.20 -20.53 66.75
C PRO A 145 -20.25 -19.94 67.71
N PHE A 146 -20.26 -20.35 68.98
CA PHE A 146 -21.12 -19.84 70.05
C PHE A 146 -20.34 -19.61 71.36
N ILE A 147 -20.94 -18.86 72.28
CA ILE A 147 -20.51 -18.80 73.68
C ILE A 147 -21.05 -20.06 74.38
N ILE A 148 -20.23 -20.74 75.20
CA ILE A 148 -20.65 -21.90 76.01
C ILE A 148 -20.37 -21.66 77.49
N ASN A 149 -21.39 -21.89 78.31
CA ASN A 149 -21.28 -21.92 79.75
C ASN A 149 -21.59 -23.32 80.29
N SER A 150 -20.69 -23.85 81.13
CA SER A 150 -21.03 -24.89 82.09
C SER A 150 -20.47 -24.55 83.47
N PRO A 151 -21.30 -24.52 84.53
CA PRO A 151 -20.84 -24.42 85.91
C PRO A 151 -20.21 -25.73 86.43
N ASP A 152 -20.07 -26.75 85.56
CA ASP A 152 -19.37 -28.00 85.83
C ASP A 152 -18.09 -28.15 84.97
N PHE A 153 -17.69 -27.15 84.17
CA PHE A 153 -16.36 -27.12 83.52
C PHE A 153 -15.23 -27.11 84.56
N GLU A 154 -14.14 -27.83 84.27
CA GLU A 154 -12.94 -27.94 85.10
C GLU A 154 -11.77 -27.16 84.43
N PRO A 155 -11.52 -25.89 84.80
CA PRO A 155 -10.43 -25.10 84.25
C PRO A 155 -9.10 -25.35 84.96
N ASP A 156 -8.02 -24.75 84.43
CA ASP A 156 -6.77 -24.57 85.18
C ASP A 156 -6.93 -23.56 86.34
N SER A 157 -5.91 -23.46 87.21
CA SER A 157 -5.98 -22.67 88.46
C SER A 157 -6.15 -21.18 88.19
N GLU A 158 -5.52 -20.70 87.11
CA GLU A 158 -5.56 -19.34 86.60
C GLU A 158 -6.85 -19.04 85.80
N ARG A 159 -7.65 -20.05 85.46
CA ARG A 159 -8.89 -19.99 84.66
C ARG A 159 -8.70 -19.43 83.24
N GLN A 160 -7.56 -19.77 82.63
CA GLN A 160 -7.17 -19.41 81.27
C GLN A 160 -7.46 -20.52 80.25
N ALA A 161 -7.57 -21.78 80.68
CA ALA A 161 -7.88 -22.92 79.82
C ALA A 161 -8.83 -23.92 80.48
N ILE A 162 -9.50 -24.74 79.66
CA ILE A 162 -10.17 -25.97 80.12
C ILE A 162 -9.21 -27.16 79.99
N LEU A 163 -9.21 -28.05 80.98
CA LEU A 163 -8.38 -29.25 80.97
C LEU A 163 -8.90 -30.25 79.92
N LEU A 164 -8.05 -30.73 79.01
CA LEU A 164 -8.38 -31.71 77.98
C LEU A 164 -7.22 -32.71 77.72
N ASP A 165 -6.04 -32.53 78.31
CA ASP A 165 -4.89 -33.43 78.19
C ASP A 165 -4.93 -34.61 79.17
N GLY A 166 -5.92 -35.49 79.04
CA GLY A 166 -5.97 -36.69 79.88
C GLY A 166 -7.05 -37.70 79.50
N ASN A 167 -6.86 -38.94 79.97
CA ASN A 167 -7.85 -40.01 79.82
C ASN A 167 -9.19 -39.62 80.44
N GLU A 168 -10.30 -39.92 79.74
CA GLU A 168 -11.67 -39.62 80.19
C GLU A 168 -11.95 -40.15 81.62
N ILE A 169 -11.43 -41.34 81.93
CA ILE A 169 -11.54 -41.97 83.24
C ILE A 169 -10.17 -41.91 83.96
N ASN A 170 -10.17 -41.39 85.18
CA ASN A 170 -9.00 -41.38 86.05
C ASN A 170 -8.69 -42.82 86.51
N GLU A 171 -7.50 -43.30 86.17
CA GLU A 171 -7.11 -44.70 86.37
C GLU A 171 -7.11 -45.17 87.82
N LYS A 172 -6.87 -44.25 88.78
CA LYS A 172 -6.79 -44.55 90.22
C LYS A 172 -8.16 -44.57 90.88
N THR A 173 -9.04 -43.64 90.52
CA THR A 173 -10.39 -43.53 91.13
C THR A 173 -11.46 -44.33 90.39
N LYS A 174 -11.19 -44.74 89.14
CA LYS A 174 -12.16 -45.33 88.20
C LYS A 174 -13.42 -44.46 87.98
N LYS A 175 -13.26 -43.14 88.11
CA LYS A 175 -14.30 -42.13 87.89
C LYS A 175 -13.88 -41.19 86.76
N LEU A 176 -14.86 -40.43 86.25
CA LEU A 176 -14.64 -39.34 85.30
C LEU A 176 -13.53 -38.40 85.80
N SER A 177 -12.53 -38.13 84.96
CA SER A 177 -11.42 -37.22 85.25
C SER A 177 -11.85 -35.75 85.11
N ASP A 178 -10.90 -34.83 85.23
CA ASP A 178 -11.17 -33.40 85.02
C ASP A 178 -11.30 -33.12 83.51
N SER A 179 -10.36 -33.64 82.72
CA SER A 179 -10.44 -33.68 81.26
C SER A 179 -11.72 -34.36 80.75
N GLY A 180 -12.10 -35.50 81.34
CA GLY A 180 -13.31 -36.25 80.97
C GLY A 180 -14.62 -35.49 81.20
N VAL A 181 -14.67 -34.59 82.19
CA VAL A 181 -15.84 -33.70 82.37
C VAL A 181 -15.94 -32.70 81.21
N ASN A 182 -14.82 -32.08 80.84
CA ASN A 182 -14.79 -31.08 79.76
C ASN A 182 -15.06 -31.72 78.40
N MET A 183 -14.51 -32.92 78.15
CA MET A 183 -14.82 -33.73 76.97
C MET A 183 -16.32 -34.01 76.84
N MET A 184 -16.97 -34.45 77.93
CA MET A 184 -18.40 -34.73 77.96
C MET A 184 -19.27 -33.46 77.80
N ILE A 185 -18.81 -32.30 78.27
CA ILE A 185 -19.51 -31.02 78.05
C ILE A 185 -19.44 -30.60 76.58
N LEU A 186 -18.27 -30.75 75.94
CA LEU A 186 -18.07 -30.41 74.53
C LEU A 186 -18.82 -31.37 73.59
N ASP A 187 -18.79 -32.67 73.86
CA ASP A 187 -19.58 -33.67 73.12
C ASP A 187 -21.09 -33.37 73.20
N ARG A 188 -21.62 -33.09 74.40
CA ARG A 188 -23.04 -32.75 74.57
C ARG A 188 -23.43 -31.45 73.85
N ALA A 189 -22.48 -30.53 73.62
CA ALA A 189 -22.74 -29.28 72.91
C ALA A 189 -23.07 -29.47 71.42
N HIS A 190 -22.80 -30.64 70.82
CA HIS A 190 -23.20 -30.96 69.44
C HIS A 190 -24.72 -30.84 69.22
N GLU A 191 -25.54 -31.43 70.12
CA GLU A 191 -27.01 -31.35 70.01
C GLU A 191 -27.51 -29.91 70.22
N ILE A 192 -26.86 -29.18 71.13
CA ILE A 192 -27.20 -27.77 71.41
C ILE A 192 -26.91 -26.90 70.18
N PHE A 193 -25.78 -27.14 69.50
CA PHE A 193 -25.44 -26.47 68.23
C PHE A 193 -26.44 -26.79 67.12
N GLU A 194 -26.83 -28.06 66.99
CA GLU A 194 -27.84 -28.45 66.01
C GLU A 194 -29.19 -27.77 66.29
N ASN A 195 -29.62 -27.69 67.55
CA ASN A 195 -30.87 -27.02 67.91
C ASN A 195 -30.81 -25.49 67.65
N LEU A 196 -29.66 -24.84 67.90
CA LEU A 196 -29.44 -23.44 67.48
C LEU A 196 -29.55 -23.30 65.95
N LEU A 197 -28.91 -24.19 65.16
CA LEU A 197 -28.99 -24.20 63.70
C LEU A 197 -30.41 -24.46 63.17
N ARG A 198 -31.19 -25.35 63.81
CA ARG A 198 -32.61 -25.61 63.50
C ARG A 198 -33.49 -24.38 63.74
N TYR A 199 -33.23 -23.62 64.79
CA TYR A 199 -33.92 -22.35 65.05
C TYR A 199 -33.58 -21.31 63.97
N ILE A 200 -32.28 -21.09 63.72
CA ILE A 200 -31.77 -20.10 62.77
C ILE A 200 -32.26 -20.40 61.34
N SER A 201 -32.21 -21.66 60.92
CA SER A 201 -32.64 -22.06 59.57
C SER A 201 -34.13 -21.87 59.33
N ARG A 202 -34.96 -21.75 60.38
CA ARG A 202 -36.38 -21.43 60.29
C ARG A 202 -36.71 -19.94 60.52
N ASN A 203 -35.70 -19.10 60.73
CA ASN A 203 -35.89 -17.66 60.91
C ASN A 203 -35.02 -16.88 59.89
N GLU A 204 -35.67 -16.45 58.80
CA GLU A 204 -35.03 -15.69 57.71
C GLU A 204 -34.50 -14.32 58.16
N GLU A 205 -34.98 -13.76 59.28
CA GLU A 205 -34.45 -12.50 59.85
C GLU A 205 -33.04 -12.65 60.43
N ILE A 206 -32.57 -13.87 60.74
CA ILE A 206 -31.25 -14.07 61.35
C ILE A 206 -30.16 -14.10 60.27
N GLY A 207 -29.53 -12.94 60.10
CA GLY A 207 -28.43 -12.69 59.15
C GLY A 207 -27.03 -13.07 59.63
N LYS A 208 -26.05 -12.95 58.72
CA LYS A 208 -24.62 -13.28 58.92
C LYS A 208 -24.37 -14.72 59.42
N ARG A 209 -25.15 -15.68 58.92
CA ARG A 209 -25.10 -17.10 59.35
C ARG A 209 -23.74 -17.77 59.15
N TYR A 210 -22.93 -17.29 58.20
CA TYR A 210 -21.53 -17.70 58.01
C TYR A 210 -20.67 -17.61 59.29
N GLN A 211 -21.00 -16.74 60.26
CA GLN A 211 -20.25 -16.59 61.52
C GLN A 211 -20.20 -17.90 62.34
N LEU A 212 -21.12 -18.83 62.07
CA LEU A 212 -21.16 -20.17 62.66
C LEU A 212 -20.04 -21.11 62.16
N THR A 213 -19.18 -20.64 61.26
CA THR A 213 -17.92 -21.31 60.88
C THR A 213 -16.72 -20.97 61.79
N ARG A 214 -16.80 -19.90 62.62
CA ARG A 214 -15.68 -19.48 63.50
C ARG A 214 -15.25 -20.63 64.42
N GLY A 215 -13.94 -20.83 64.55
CA GLY A 215 -13.35 -21.89 65.37
C GLY A 215 -13.42 -23.29 64.77
N LEU A 216 -14.03 -23.46 63.59
CA LEU A 216 -14.10 -24.76 62.90
C LEU A 216 -13.04 -24.92 61.80
N CYS A 217 -12.35 -23.85 61.38
CA CYS A 217 -11.28 -23.94 60.37
C CYS A 217 -10.07 -24.74 60.85
N HIS A 218 -9.56 -24.44 62.04
CA HIS A 218 -8.33 -24.98 62.62
C HIS A 218 -8.52 -25.31 64.10
N THR A 219 -7.72 -26.24 64.62
CA THR A 219 -7.61 -26.46 66.07
C THR A 219 -6.99 -25.23 66.74
N PRO A 220 -7.55 -24.71 67.86
CA PRO A 220 -7.02 -23.52 68.53
C PRO A 220 -5.61 -23.74 69.08
N TYR A 221 -4.78 -22.68 69.09
CA TYR A 221 -3.39 -22.73 69.55
C TYR A 221 -3.30 -22.60 71.09
N VAL A 222 -3.78 -23.63 71.78
CA VAL A 222 -3.70 -23.73 73.24
C VAL A 222 -2.44 -24.52 73.61
N THR A 223 -1.49 -23.87 74.30
CA THR A 223 -0.14 -24.43 74.56
C THR A 223 -0.02 -25.26 75.84
N ARG A 224 -1.11 -25.37 76.61
CA ARG A 224 -1.20 -26.10 77.87
C ARG A 224 -2.54 -26.81 77.96
N PHE A 225 -2.55 -27.92 78.70
CA PHE A 225 -3.76 -28.62 79.12
C PHE A 225 -4.71 -29.08 78.01
N PHE A 226 -4.21 -29.33 76.79
CA PHE A 226 -5.07 -29.42 75.60
C PHE A 226 -4.65 -30.54 74.62
N ASP A 227 -5.54 -31.51 74.39
CA ASP A 227 -5.37 -32.51 73.32
C ASP A 227 -5.95 -31.99 71.99
N SER A 228 -5.05 -31.52 71.13
CA SER A 228 -5.36 -30.99 69.80
C SER A 228 -5.85 -32.01 68.78
N LYS A 229 -5.62 -33.30 69.03
CA LYS A 229 -6.10 -34.41 68.19
C LYS A 229 -7.49 -34.84 68.60
N TRP A 230 -7.75 -34.99 69.89
CA TRP A 230 -9.09 -35.23 70.43
C TRP A 230 -10.04 -34.11 70.03
N TYR A 231 -9.67 -32.84 70.29
CA TYR A 231 -10.54 -31.70 69.98
C TYR A 231 -10.83 -31.56 68.47
N LYS A 232 -9.88 -31.94 67.61
CA LYS A 232 -10.11 -31.97 66.16
C LYS A 232 -11.11 -33.06 65.74
N ASN A 233 -10.91 -34.28 66.25
CA ASN A 233 -11.66 -35.45 65.82
C ASN A 233 -13.06 -35.52 66.44
N GLU A 234 -13.15 -35.27 67.74
CA GLU A 234 -14.37 -35.52 68.53
C GLU A 234 -15.19 -34.24 68.76
N PHE A 235 -14.70 -33.05 68.38
CA PHE A 235 -15.46 -31.79 68.47
C PHE A 235 -15.52 -31.04 67.13
N ILE A 236 -14.38 -30.62 66.55
CA ILE A 236 -14.40 -29.81 65.32
C ILE A 236 -15.06 -30.57 64.15
N ILE A 237 -14.72 -31.84 63.92
CA ILE A 237 -15.28 -32.61 62.79
C ILE A 237 -16.79 -32.83 62.94
N PRO A 238 -17.34 -33.32 64.07
CA PRO A 238 -18.79 -33.41 64.28
C PRO A 238 -19.52 -32.06 64.11
N MET A 239 -18.95 -30.97 64.61
CA MET A 239 -19.50 -29.62 64.45
C MET A 239 -19.56 -29.19 62.97
N ARG A 240 -18.56 -29.53 62.15
CA ARG A 240 -18.59 -29.33 60.69
C ARG A 240 -19.68 -30.17 60.03
N GLU A 241 -19.75 -31.47 60.35
CA GLU A 241 -20.74 -32.41 59.80
C GLU A 241 -22.19 -31.98 60.10
N ILE A 242 -22.42 -31.38 61.26
CA ILE A 242 -23.70 -30.74 61.60
C ILE A 242 -23.89 -29.49 60.72
N LEU A 243 -22.93 -28.57 60.69
CA LEU A 243 -23.06 -27.28 59.99
C LEU A 243 -23.32 -27.43 58.48
N LEU A 244 -22.69 -28.42 57.82
CA LEU A 244 -22.88 -28.72 56.39
C LEU A 244 -24.33 -29.07 56.02
N GLN A 245 -25.17 -29.48 56.98
CA GLN A 245 -26.56 -29.88 56.71
C GLN A 245 -27.53 -28.70 56.61
N TYR A 246 -27.12 -27.50 57.07
CA TYR A 246 -28.01 -26.35 57.26
C TYR A 246 -27.69 -25.17 56.31
N GLU A 247 -28.70 -24.31 56.10
CA GLU A 247 -28.63 -23.19 55.15
C GLU A 247 -28.06 -21.94 55.83
N ILE A 248 -26.73 -21.79 55.72
CA ILE A 248 -25.93 -20.78 56.45
C ILE A 248 -25.10 -19.84 55.56
N VAL A 249 -25.24 -19.95 54.24
CA VAL A 249 -24.55 -19.12 53.23
C VAL A 249 -25.60 -18.33 52.44
N TRP A 250 -25.40 -17.05 52.18
CA TRP A 250 -26.27 -16.17 51.40
C TRP A 250 -25.82 -16.10 49.93
N ASP A 251 -26.66 -16.57 49.00
CA ASP A 251 -26.37 -16.57 47.54
C ASP A 251 -26.68 -15.22 46.84
N GLY A 252 -27.05 -14.19 47.62
CA GLY A 252 -27.55 -12.91 47.14
C GLY A 252 -29.08 -12.83 47.05
N ASN A 253 -29.79 -13.96 47.11
CA ASN A 253 -31.26 -14.05 47.00
C ASN A 253 -31.88 -14.82 48.17
N LYS A 254 -31.20 -15.85 48.67
CA LYS A 254 -31.64 -16.70 49.79
C LYS A 254 -30.46 -17.34 50.54
N PHE A 255 -30.76 -18.00 51.64
CA PHE A 255 -29.80 -18.91 52.29
C PHE A 255 -29.74 -20.28 51.58
N VAL A 256 -28.55 -20.86 51.57
CA VAL A 256 -28.17 -22.15 50.96
C VAL A 256 -27.09 -22.84 51.81
N LYS A 257 -26.82 -24.12 51.54
CA LYS A 257 -25.80 -24.90 52.25
C LYS A 257 -24.40 -24.66 51.69
N LEU A 258 -23.38 -24.82 52.53
CA LEU A 258 -21.97 -24.80 52.12
C LEU A 258 -21.63 -25.84 51.02
N THR A 259 -22.36 -26.95 50.95
CA THR A 259 -22.21 -28.01 49.93
C THR A 259 -22.77 -27.62 48.57
N ASP A 260 -23.70 -26.67 48.52
CA ASP A 260 -24.55 -26.41 47.35
C ASP A 260 -24.03 -25.21 46.53
N VAL A 261 -23.00 -24.53 47.04
CA VAL A 261 -22.31 -23.39 46.43
C VAL A 261 -20.87 -23.71 46.08
N ASN A 262 -20.32 -22.97 45.12
CA ASN A 262 -18.91 -22.96 44.80
C ASN A 262 -18.26 -21.82 45.59
N ILE A 263 -17.32 -22.12 46.49
CA ILE A 263 -16.71 -21.16 47.41
C ILE A 263 -15.50 -20.50 46.72
N PRO A 264 -15.50 -19.19 46.43
CA PRO A 264 -14.36 -18.53 45.82
C PRO A 264 -13.17 -18.49 46.78
N GLN A 265 -12.00 -18.88 46.28
CA GLN A 265 -10.70 -18.65 46.90
C GLN A 265 -10.10 -17.39 46.28
N PHE A 266 -9.72 -16.44 47.13
CA PHE A 266 -9.27 -15.12 46.72
C PHE A 266 -7.76 -14.95 46.88
N SER A 267 -7.16 -14.22 45.95
CA SER A 267 -5.81 -13.69 46.09
C SER A 267 -5.90 -12.18 46.33
N PRO A 268 -5.16 -11.61 47.30
CA PRO A 268 -5.33 -10.21 47.77
C PRO A 268 -5.33 -9.13 46.68
N ASN A 269 -4.80 -9.43 45.49
CA ASN A 269 -4.67 -8.49 44.39
C ASN A 269 -5.97 -8.31 43.57
N TYR A 270 -6.95 -9.24 43.65
CA TYR A 270 -8.11 -9.24 42.73
C TYR A 270 -9.39 -9.91 43.26
N ASN A 271 -9.66 -9.91 44.58
CA ASN A 271 -10.87 -10.52 45.19
C ASN A 271 -12.18 -10.19 44.44
N HIS A 272 -12.43 -8.90 44.18
CA HIS A 272 -13.65 -8.42 43.53
C HIS A 272 -13.83 -8.99 42.10
N ILE A 273 -12.74 -9.06 41.33
CA ILE A 273 -12.77 -9.55 39.95
C ILE A 273 -13.02 -11.06 39.94
N MET A 274 -12.36 -11.82 40.83
CA MET A 274 -12.63 -13.26 41.01
C MET A 274 -14.10 -13.51 41.38
N SER A 275 -14.71 -12.66 42.21
CA SER A 275 -16.13 -12.78 42.55
C SER A 275 -17.06 -12.56 41.36
N ILE A 276 -16.79 -11.57 40.51
CA ILE A 276 -17.58 -11.29 39.28
C ILE A 276 -17.47 -12.45 38.29
N ILE A 277 -16.25 -12.92 38.03
CA ILE A 277 -15.96 -14.06 37.16
C ILE A 277 -16.71 -15.30 37.65
N SER A 278 -16.60 -15.61 38.94
CA SER A 278 -17.22 -16.79 39.55
C SER A 278 -18.74 -16.73 39.50
N ASN A 279 -19.34 -15.58 39.82
CA ASN A 279 -20.79 -15.40 39.83
C ASN A 279 -21.42 -15.58 38.43
N LYS A 280 -20.77 -15.05 37.38
CA LYS A 280 -21.15 -15.26 35.98
C LYS A 280 -20.96 -16.71 35.53
N LEU A 281 -19.79 -17.30 35.76
CA LEU A 281 -19.46 -18.64 35.27
C LEU A 281 -20.26 -19.77 35.94
N TYR A 282 -20.59 -19.64 37.22
CA TYR A 282 -21.21 -20.70 38.02
C TYR A 282 -22.72 -20.48 38.24
N ASP A 283 -23.39 -19.72 37.36
CA ASP A 283 -24.86 -19.57 37.38
C ASP A 283 -25.37 -19.07 38.76
N ARG A 284 -24.68 -18.06 39.30
CA ARG A 284 -24.87 -17.51 40.66
C ARG A 284 -24.74 -18.50 41.82
N LYS A 285 -24.30 -19.74 41.61
CA LYS A 285 -24.06 -20.75 42.68
C LYS A 285 -22.75 -20.49 43.42
N VAL A 286 -22.62 -19.30 43.98
CA VAL A 286 -21.51 -18.77 44.78
C VAL A 286 -22.12 -17.92 45.91
N PRO A 287 -21.44 -17.71 47.06
CA PRO A 287 -21.90 -16.76 48.05
C PRO A 287 -21.87 -15.32 47.50
N GLU A 288 -22.57 -14.40 48.15
CA GLU A 288 -22.40 -12.96 47.89
C GLU A 288 -20.94 -12.52 48.10
N PHE A 289 -20.49 -11.45 47.45
CA PHE A 289 -19.09 -11.01 47.48
C PHE A 289 -18.58 -10.73 48.91
N ASN A 290 -19.35 -9.97 49.69
CA ASN A 290 -18.97 -9.63 51.06
C ASN A 290 -18.94 -10.87 51.97
N GLU A 291 -19.89 -11.79 51.77
CA GLU A 291 -19.96 -13.01 52.56
C GLU A 291 -18.83 -13.99 52.18
N SER A 292 -18.51 -14.14 50.89
CA SER A 292 -17.42 -14.97 50.39
C SER A 292 -16.09 -14.66 51.10
N ILE A 293 -15.76 -13.37 51.26
CA ILE A 293 -14.52 -12.91 51.93
C ILE A 293 -14.49 -13.28 53.43
N LEU A 294 -15.66 -13.44 54.04
CA LEU A 294 -15.79 -13.75 55.48
C LEU A 294 -15.94 -15.25 55.73
N ILE A 295 -16.52 -15.99 54.78
CA ILE A 295 -16.49 -17.45 54.70
C ILE A 295 -15.04 -17.92 54.51
N GLU A 296 -14.30 -17.39 53.52
CA GLU A 296 -12.92 -17.83 53.24
C GLU A 296 -12.01 -17.81 54.49
N LYS A 297 -12.15 -16.78 55.33
CA LYS A 297 -11.35 -16.62 56.57
C LYS A 297 -11.64 -17.67 57.65
N ASN A 298 -12.83 -18.27 57.63
CA ASN A 298 -13.34 -19.13 58.71
C ASN A 298 -13.72 -20.54 58.24
N ILE A 299 -13.79 -20.79 56.93
CA ILE A 299 -13.99 -22.12 56.36
C ILE A 299 -12.71 -22.95 56.54
N TRP A 300 -12.88 -24.26 56.67
CA TRP A 300 -11.76 -25.19 56.66
C TRP A 300 -11.28 -25.46 55.23
N THR A 301 -10.18 -26.19 55.10
CA THR A 301 -9.64 -26.66 53.82
C THR A 301 -9.64 -28.19 53.77
N ASN A 302 -9.42 -28.75 52.58
CA ASN A 302 -9.27 -30.20 52.33
C ASN A 302 -10.49 -31.07 52.71
N ASP A 303 -11.69 -30.54 52.48
CA ASP A 303 -12.95 -31.28 52.57
C ASP A 303 -13.51 -31.53 51.17
N SER A 304 -13.80 -32.79 50.83
CA SER A 304 -14.31 -33.19 49.52
C SER A 304 -15.81 -32.88 49.33
N LYS A 305 -16.53 -32.50 50.40
CA LYS A 305 -17.93 -32.04 50.36
C LYS A 305 -18.05 -30.57 49.95
N LEU A 306 -16.93 -29.84 49.89
CA LEU A 306 -16.89 -28.40 49.63
C LEU A 306 -16.27 -28.09 48.26
N HIS A 307 -16.92 -27.23 47.49
CA HIS A 307 -16.56 -26.94 46.10
C HIS A 307 -15.78 -25.64 45.98
N TYR A 308 -14.52 -25.64 46.39
CA TYR A 308 -13.64 -24.47 46.27
C TYR A 308 -13.29 -24.17 44.81
N ILE A 309 -13.46 -22.92 44.39
CA ILE A 309 -13.11 -22.43 43.04
C ILE A 309 -12.07 -21.31 43.11
N ASP A 310 -11.11 -21.40 42.21
CA ASP A 310 -9.94 -20.52 42.07
C ASP A 310 -9.84 -20.09 40.59
N MET A 311 -8.87 -19.24 40.25
CA MET A 311 -8.75 -18.72 38.88
C MET A 311 -8.50 -19.84 37.85
N ILE A 312 -7.74 -20.88 38.22
CA ILE A 312 -7.43 -22.00 37.32
C ILE A 312 -8.67 -22.87 37.05
N LYS A 313 -9.52 -23.15 38.06
CA LYS A 313 -10.81 -23.84 37.84
C LYS A 313 -11.79 -23.03 36.99
N CYS A 314 -11.78 -21.71 37.10
CA CYS A 314 -12.55 -20.84 36.19
C CYS A 314 -12.07 -20.98 34.73
N ILE A 315 -10.75 -21.02 34.50
CA ILE A 315 -10.13 -21.21 33.18
C ILE A 315 -10.43 -22.60 32.62
N GLU A 316 -10.21 -23.67 33.41
CA GLU A 316 -10.59 -25.03 33.02
C GLU A 316 -12.06 -25.15 32.63
N LYS A 317 -12.95 -24.39 33.28
CA LYS A 317 -14.40 -24.41 32.99
C LYS A 317 -14.72 -23.76 31.65
N ILE A 318 -14.00 -22.68 31.27
CA ILE A 318 -14.11 -22.06 29.95
C ILE A 318 -13.57 -23.01 28.87
N GLU A 319 -12.39 -23.60 29.09
CA GLU A 319 -11.78 -24.58 28.18
C GLU A 319 -12.72 -25.80 27.95
N LYS A 320 -13.43 -26.25 28.99
CA LYS A 320 -14.43 -27.33 28.89
C LYS A 320 -15.68 -26.96 28.07
N PHE A 321 -15.97 -25.68 27.83
CA PHE A 321 -17.03 -25.26 26.90
C PHE A 321 -16.62 -25.40 25.42
N ARG A 322 -15.32 -25.35 25.12
CA ARG A 322 -14.68 -25.45 23.79
C ARG A 322 -15.04 -24.40 22.74
N THR A 323 -16.25 -23.83 22.74
CA THR A 323 -16.66 -22.84 21.73
C THR A 323 -17.45 -21.69 22.35
N MET A 324 -17.51 -20.56 21.62
CA MET A 324 -18.27 -19.39 22.05
C MET A 324 -19.77 -19.59 22.05
N ASP A 325 -20.33 -20.50 21.27
CA ASP A 325 -21.76 -20.84 21.33
C ASP A 325 -22.12 -21.44 22.70
N VAL A 326 -21.28 -22.36 23.18
CA VAL A 326 -21.48 -23.02 24.49
C VAL A 326 -21.33 -21.99 25.62
N LEU A 327 -20.34 -21.11 25.57
CA LEU A 327 -20.19 -20.02 26.55
C LEU A 327 -21.37 -19.02 26.49
N SER A 328 -21.82 -18.64 25.30
CA SER A 328 -22.96 -17.73 25.10
C SER A 328 -24.28 -18.32 25.60
N SER A 329 -24.41 -19.65 25.63
CA SER A 329 -25.53 -20.34 26.27
C SER A 329 -25.53 -20.30 27.81
N LYS A 330 -24.50 -19.69 28.42
CA LYS A 330 -24.27 -19.67 29.89
C LYS A 330 -24.00 -18.27 30.44
N VAL A 331 -23.36 -17.39 29.68
CA VAL A 331 -22.96 -16.05 30.12
C VAL A 331 -23.61 -14.98 29.23
N SER A 332 -24.34 -14.04 29.85
CA SER A 332 -24.87 -12.87 29.17
C SER A 332 -23.74 -11.95 28.68
N ASN A 333 -23.84 -11.49 27.43
CA ASN A 333 -22.81 -10.71 26.73
C ASN A 333 -21.43 -11.42 26.72
N ALA A 334 -21.43 -12.73 26.44
CA ALA A 334 -20.25 -13.59 26.53
C ALA A 334 -19.00 -13.08 25.79
N TRP A 335 -19.15 -12.48 24.60
CA TRP A 335 -18.02 -11.93 23.83
C TRP A 335 -17.27 -10.84 24.61
N HIS A 336 -17.94 -9.74 24.94
CA HIS A 336 -17.38 -8.64 25.72
C HIS A 336 -16.89 -9.10 27.11
N TRP A 337 -17.61 -9.99 27.79
CA TRP A 337 -17.15 -10.52 29.08
C TRP A 337 -15.90 -11.41 28.96
N LEU A 338 -15.79 -12.22 27.91
CA LEU A 338 -14.58 -13.01 27.68
C LEU A 338 -13.40 -12.11 27.30
N ASP A 339 -13.65 -11.02 26.58
CA ASP A 339 -12.64 -10.02 26.25
C ASP A 339 -12.07 -9.35 27.52
N GLU A 340 -12.93 -8.82 28.40
CA GLU A 340 -12.55 -8.32 29.75
C GLU A 340 -11.73 -9.37 30.52
N PHE A 341 -12.15 -10.64 30.47
CA PHE A 341 -11.49 -11.75 31.14
C PHE A 341 -10.11 -12.06 30.54
N LEU A 342 -9.97 -12.10 29.21
CA LEU A 342 -8.70 -12.35 28.52
C LEU A 342 -7.70 -11.22 28.77
N VAL A 343 -8.15 -9.95 28.80
CA VAL A 343 -7.34 -8.80 29.23
C VAL A 343 -6.90 -8.96 30.69
N PHE A 344 -7.81 -9.35 31.59
CA PHE A 344 -7.48 -9.61 32.99
C PHE A 344 -6.46 -10.75 33.17
N ILE A 345 -6.63 -11.88 32.47
CA ILE A 345 -5.68 -13.00 32.51
C ILE A 345 -4.33 -12.58 31.91
N LYS A 346 -4.30 -11.88 30.76
CA LYS A 346 -3.04 -11.36 30.17
C LYS A 346 -2.25 -10.49 31.16
N ARG A 347 -2.95 -9.69 31.97
CA ARG A 347 -2.35 -8.78 32.95
C ARG A 347 -1.85 -9.47 34.22
N ASN A 348 -2.51 -10.54 34.68
CA ASN A 348 -2.27 -11.12 36.01
C ASN A 348 -1.67 -12.53 35.97
N HIS A 349 -2.01 -13.33 34.96
CA HIS A 349 -1.63 -14.74 34.80
C HIS A 349 -1.41 -15.12 33.31
N PRO A 350 -0.52 -14.43 32.57
CA PRO A 350 -0.40 -14.60 31.12
C PRO A 350 -0.09 -16.04 30.68
N GLY A 351 0.64 -16.82 31.49
CA GLY A 351 0.96 -18.22 31.18
C GLY A 351 -0.27 -19.12 30.98
N TYR A 352 -1.39 -18.84 31.65
CA TYR A 352 -2.61 -19.63 31.45
C TYR A 352 -3.18 -19.51 30.04
N LEU A 353 -2.85 -18.46 29.28
CA LEU A 353 -3.25 -18.32 27.88
C LEU A 353 -2.48 -19.32 27.00
N GLU A 354 -1.21 -19.62 27.31
CA GLU A 354 -0.40 -20.62 26.62
C GLU A 354 -0.76 -22.04 27.07
N GLU A 355 -1.11 -22.21 28.35
CA GLU A 355 -1.44 -23.50 28.96
C GLU A 355 -2.87 -23.99 28.64
N HIS A 356 -3.85 -23.11 28.44
CA HIS A 356 -5.27 -23.46 28.27
C HIS A 356 -5.92 -22.88 27.01
N ALA A 357 -6.82 -23.65 26.41
CA ALA A 357 -7.59 -23.22 25.25
C ALA A 357 -8.81 -22.39 25.69
N ILE A 358 -8.65 -21.07 25.71
CA ILE A 358 -9.68 -20.10 26.12
C ILE A 358 -9.80 -18.86 25.22
N ILE A 359 -8.95 -18.70 24.22
CA ILE A 359 -9.02 -17.57 23.26
C ILE A 359 -9.86 -18.03 22.06
N PRO A 360 -10.94 -17.34 21.68
CA PRO A 360 -11.73 -17.75 20.52
C PRO A 360 -11.02 -17.38 19.21
N ASN A 361 -10.83 -18.36 18.33
CA ASN A 361 -10.42 -18.12 16.95
C ASN A 361 -11.60 -17.56 16.12
N MET A 362 -11.38 -17.21 14.85
CA MET A 362 -12.47 -16.71 14.00
C MET A 362 -13.55 -17.76 13.72
N ASN A 363 -13.21 -19.05 13.74
CA ASN A 363 -14.17 -20.17 13.71
C ASN A 363 -15.00 -20.31 15.02
N SER A 364 -14.75 -19.45 16.03
CA SER A 364 -15.40 -19.41 17.34
C SER A 364 -15.08 -20.60 18.27
N ASP A 365 -14.09 -21.42 17.91
CA ASP A 365 -13.48 -22.45 18.75
C ASP A 365 -12.42 -21.83 19.67
N PHE A 366 -12.30 -22.36 20.89
CA PHE A 366 -11.25 -21.95 21.82
C PHE A 366 -9.92 -22.62 21.48
N VAL A 367 -8.90 -21.79 21.32
CA VAL A 367 -7.50 -22.16 21.07
C VAL A 367 -6.59 -21.61 22.17
N LYS A 368 -5.36 -22.16 22.24
CA LYS A 368 -4.30 -21.68 23.13
C LYS A 368 -3.54 -20.53 22.47
N LEU A 369 -2.95 -19.66 23.28
CA LEU A 369 -1.96 -18.71 22.80
C LEU A 369 -0.74 -19.48 22.27
N THR A 370 -0.44 -19.27 21.00
CA THR A 370 0.73 -19.83 20.32
C THR A 370 1.53 -18.71 19.67
N LYS A 371 2.72 -19.03 19.16
CA LYS A 371 3.56 -18.08 18.40
C LYS A 371 3.01 -17.73 17.01
N THR A 372 1.94 -18.38 16.56
CA THR A 372 1.27 -18.08 15.29
C THR A 372 -0.05 -17.34 15.50
N LEU A 373 -0.75 -17.57 16.62
CA LEU A 373 -2.02 -16.92 16.93
C LEU A 373 -1.87 -15.39 16.97
N SER A 374 -2.63 -14.71 16.13
CA SER A 374 -2.59 -13.25 15.95
C SER A 374 -4.00 -12.68 15.88
N SER A 375 -4.19 -11.37 16.07
CA SER A 375 -5.44 -10.72 15.64
C SER A 375 -5.36 -10.34 14.16
N SER A 376 -6.49 -10.10 13.51
CA SER A 376 -6.53 -9.56 12.14
C SER A 376 -7.68 -8.56 11.99
N LYS A 377 -7.69 -7.53 12.85
CA LYS A 377 -8.86 -6.64 13.03
C LYS A 377 -9.21 -5.88 11.75
N ASN A 378 -8.18 -5.47 11.00
CA ASN A 378 -8.31 -4.62 9.82
C ASN A 378 -8.42 -5.40 8.48
N VAL A 379 -8.45 -6.74 8.51
CA VAL A 379 -8.47 -7.56 7.28
C VAL A 379 -9.93 -7.79 6.81
N PRO A 380 -10.31 -7.39 5.58
CA PRO A 380 -11.66 -7.56 5.04
C PRO A 380 -12.10 -9.04 4.99
N GLU A 381 -13.38 -9.33 5.24
CA GLU A 381 -13.83 -10.74 5.30
C GLU A 381 -13.73 -11.47 3.96
N ASN A 382 -13.99 -10.77 2.85
CA ASN A 382 -13.78 -11.26 1.49
C ASN A 382 -12.30 -11.55 1.18
N MET A 383 -11.36 -10.89 1.85
CA MET A 383 -9.92 -11.19 1.75
C MET A 383 -9.55 -12.43 2.57
N ILE A 384 -10.25 -12.66 3.69
CA ILE A 384 -10.11 -13.88 4.51
C ILE A 384 -10.70 -15.09 3.77
N GLU A 385 -11.87 -14.96 3.15
CA GLU A 385 -12.42 -15.97 2.23
C GLU A 385 -11.41 -16.33 1.13
N CYS A 386 -10.83 -15.32 0.46
CA CYS A 386 -9.86 -15.55 -0.61
C CYS A 386 -8.59 -16.28 -0.15
N ILE A 387 -8.06 -15.97 1.04
CA ILE A 387 -6.83 -16.62 1.53
C ILE A 387 -7.09 -18.02 2.09
N GLU A 388 -8.29 -18.30 2.60
CA GLU A 388 -8.72 -19.65 2.96
C GLU A 388 -8.94 -20.52 1.72
N GLU A 389 -9.51 -19.96 0.64
CA GLU A 389 -9.55 -20.64 -0.66
C GLU A 389 -8.16 -20.93 -1.23
N PHE A 390 -7.12 -20.19 -0.85
CA PHE A 390 -5.73 -20.51 -1.23
C PHE A 390 -5.11 -21.67 -0.42
N GLY A 391 -5.83 -22.22 0.57
CA GLY A 391 -5.38 -23.30 1.43
C GLY A 391 -4.60 -22.85 2.68
N ILE A 392 -4.76 -21.59 3.11
CA ILE A 392 -4.21 -21.09 4.37
C ILE A 392 -5.36 -20.99 5.38
N SER A 393 -5.30 -21.76 6.47
CA SER A 393 -6.31 -21.77 7.55
C SER A 393 -6.34 -20.47 8.38
N TRP A 394 -6.76 -19.36 7.77
CA TRP A 394 -6.72 -18.05 8.40
C TRP A 394 -7.60 -18.00 9.65
N LYS A 395 -8.81 -18.55 9.61
CA LYS A 395 -9.73 -18.51 10.75
C LYS A 395 -9.31 -19.40 11.93
N ASP A 396 -8.37 -20.32 11.72
CA ASP A 396 -7.73 -21.11 12.79
C ASP A 396 -6.50 -20.40 13.37
N GLU A 397 -5.72 -19.69 12.54
CA GLU A 397 -4.53 -18.93 12.95
C GLU A 397 -4.85 -17.56 13.58
N HIS A 398 -6.10 -17.08 13.55
CA HIS A 398 -6.47 -15.74 14.01
C HIS A 398 -7.60 -15.69 15.05
N ILE A 399 -7.48 -14.73 15.96
CA ILE A 399 -8.49 -14.40 17.00
C ILE A 399 -9.76 -13.84 16.34
N ASN A 400 -10.91 -14.18 16.92
CA ASN A 400 -12.20 -13.67 16.49
C ASN A 400 -12.28 -12.13 16.49
N LYS A 401 -12.89 -11.54 15.46
CA LYS A 401 -13.08 -10.09 15.35
C LYS A 401 -13.96 -9.49 16.44
N ASN A 402 -14.80 -10.31 17.11
CA ASN A 402 -15.60 -9.92 18.27
C ASN A 402 -14.79 -9.78 19.59
N ILE A 403 -13.46 -9.87 19.53
CA ILE A 403 -12.52 -9.61 20.63
C ILE A 403 -11.78 -8.32 20.32
N GLU A 404 -12.17 -7.23 20.98
CA GLU A 404 -11.81 -5.85 20.65
C GLU A 404 -10.68 -5.29 21.53
N GLU A 405 -10.63 -5.64 22.82
CA GLU A 405 -9.61 -5.16 23.77
C GLU A 405 -8.39 -6.08 23.84
N TYR A 406 -8.60 -7.40 23.91
CA TYR A 406 -7.52 -8.37 23.93
C TYR A 406 -6.79 -8.44 22.57
N THR A 407 -5.52 -8.80 22.66
CA THR A 407 -4.62 -9.05 21.53
C THR A 407 -3.46 -9.92 22.04
N THR A 408 -2.87 -10.75 21.17
CA THR A 408 -1.61 -11.42 21.50
C THR A 408 -0.45 -10.43 21.63
N GLY A 409 -0.53 -9.30 20.92
CA GLY A 409 0.57 -8.37 20.67
C GLY A 409 1.03 -8.38 19.19
N THR A 410 0.45 -9.27 18.38
CA THR A 410 0.61 -9.30 16.91
C THR A 410 -0.76 -9.15 16.26
N ASP A 411 -0.92 -8.13 15.41
CA ASP A 411 -2.07 -7.96 14.51
C ASP A 411 -1.54 -8.13 13.08
N HIS A 412 -2.11 -9.07 12.33
CA HIS A 412 -1.83 -9.24 10.91
C HIS A 412 -2.81 -8.39 10.11
N ASP A 413 -2.29 -7.45 9.34
CA ASP A 413 -3.03 -6.51 8.54
C ASP A 413 -3.10 -6.94 7.06
N ILE A 414 -3.64 -6.06 6.22
CA ILE A 414 -3.75 -6.29 4.77
C ILE A 414 -2.36 -6.56 4.15
N ASP A 415 -1.32 -5.85 4.58
CA ASP A 415 0.04 -5.97 4.04
C ASP A 415 0.63 -7.37 4.33
N TYR A 416 0.45 -7.85 5.56
CA TYR A 416 0.79 -9.24 5.92
C TYR A 416 -0.05 -10.26 5.14
N THR A 417 -1.36 -10.01 4.99
CA THR A 417 -2.29 -10.88 4.27
C THR A 417 -1.88 -11.02 2.80
N VAL A 418 -1.54 -9.91 2.14
CA VAL A 418 -0.98 -9.86 0.78
C VAL A 418 0.36 -10.60 0.69
N SER A 419 1.24 -10.45 1.69
CA SER A 419 2.51 -11.18 1.73
C SER A 419 2.30 -12.71 1.80
N ARG A 420 1.35 -13.19 2.62
CA ARG A 420 0.95 -14.60 2.69
C ARG A 420 0.31 -15.07 1.39
N MET A 421 -0.63 -14.31 0.82
CA MET A 421 -1.26 -14.58 -0.49
C MET A 421 -0.22 -14.70 -1.62
N ARG A 422 0.64 -13.70 -1.80
CA ARG A 422 1.72 -13.70 -2.81
C ARG A 422 2.75 -14.80 -2.55
N GLY A 423 2.84 -15.30 -1.31
CA GLY A 423 3.53 -16.55 -0.96
C GLY A 423 3.06 -17.75 -1.80
N CYS A 424 1.77 -17.85 -2.09
CA CYS A 424 1.11 -18.93 -2.83
C CYS A 424 0.97 -18.66 -4.34
N LEU A 425 1.22 -17.44 -4.81
CA LEU A 425 1.01 -17.00 -6.20
C LEU A 425 2.30 -16.92 -7.04
N LYS A 426 3.42 -17.46 -6.54
CA LYS A 426 4.77 -17.28 -7.10
C LYS A 426 5.03 -17.93 -8.46
N GLN A 427 4.26 -18.94 -8.83
CA GLN A 427 4.42 -19.70 -10.07
C GLN A 427 3.08 -20.28 -10.50
N TRP A 428 2.88 -20.49 -11.80
CA TRP A 428 1.71 -21.21 -12.29
C TRP A 428 1.78 -22.69 -11.86
N PRO A 429 0.69 -23.31 -11.38
CA PRO A 429 0.71 -24.69 -10.91
C PRO A 429 0.82 -25.68 -12.07
N ASN A 430 1.63 -26.73 -11.88
CA ASN A 430 1.72 -27.84 -12.84
C ASN A 430 0.55 -28.84 -12.68
N ASN A 431 -0.10 -28.86 -11.52
CA ASN A 431 -1.27 -29.66 -11.17
C ASN A 431 -1.89 -29.14 -9.85
N GLY A 432 -3.16 -29.46 -9.62
CA GLY A 432 -3.89 -29.05 -8.41
C GLY A 432 -4.70 -27.77 -8.59
N GLN A 433 -5.16 -27.19 -7.48
CA GLN A 433 -5.95 -25.96 -7.46
C GLN A 433 -5.10 -24.76 -7.88
N ASN A 434 -5.67 -23.88 -8.71
CA ASN A 434 -4.96 -22.75 -9.27
C ASN A 434 -5.31 -21.43 -8.57
N ASN A 435 -4.58 -21.11 -7.50
CA ASN A 435 -4.80 -19.91 -6.68
C ASN A 435 -4.71 -18.60 -7.50
N ILE A 436 -4.00 -18.59 -8.63
CA ILE A 436 -3.98 -17.43 -9.55
C ILE A 436 -5.34 -17.26 -10.23
N LEU A 437 -5.98 -18.34 -10.67
CA LEU A 437 -7.35 -18.29 -11.19
C LEU A 437 -8.36 -18.06 -10.07
N THR A 438 -8.18 -18.64 -8.87
CA THR A 438 -8.98 -18.29 -7.68
C THR A 438 -8.98 -16.78 -7.45
N LEU A 439 -7.82 -16.13 -7.48
CA LEU A 439 -7.72 -14.67 -7.35
C LEU A 439 -8.45 -13.92 -8.48
N MET A 440 -8.43 -14.41 -9.72
CA MET A 440 -9.14 -13.79 -10.86
C MET A 440 -10.65 -13.68 -10.67
N HIS A 441 -11.25 -14.40 -9.72
CA HIS A 441 -12.67 -14.26 -9.39
C HIS A 441 -12.99 -12.95 -8.64
N TYR A 442 -12.02 -12.41 -7.90
CA TYR A 442 -12.23 -11.29 -6.99
C TYR A 442 -12.08 -9.95 -7.74
N ILE A 443 -13.20 -9.26 -7.96
CA ILE A 443 -13.24 -7.98 -8.67
C ILE A 443 -13.34 -6.82 -7.63
N PRO A 444 -12.32 -5.95 -7.50
CA PRO A 444 -12.30 -4.79 -6.61
C PRO A 444 -13.02 -3.62 -7.26
N HIS A 445 -14.33 -3.52 -7.04
CA HIS A 445 -15.21 -2.49 -7.62
C HIS A 445 -15.08 -1.10 -6.95
N ASP A 446 -14.14 -0.95 -6.01
CA ASP A 446 -13.82 0.28 -5.28
C ASP A 446 -12.53 0.99 -5.78
N LEU A 447 -11.85 0.40 -6.77
CA LEU A 447 -10.66 0.98 -7.42
C LEU A 447 -10.99 1.81 -8.68
N ASP A 448 -9.96 2.26 -9.40
CA ASP A 448 -10.09 3.01 -10.66
C ASP A 448 -10.88 2.23 -11.72
N GLU A 449 -11.71 2.96 -12.48
CA GLU A 449 -12.57 2.42 -13.54
C GLU A 449 -11.80 1.57 -14.56
N LYS A 450 -10.55 1.95 -14.90
CA LYS A 450 -9.69 1.19 -15.82
C LYS A 450 -9.10 -0.05 -15.16
N PHE A 451 -8.83 -0.04 -13.86
CA PHE A 451 -8.41 -1.22 -13.12
C PHE A 451 -9.56 -2.23 -13.02
N ILE A 452 -10.78 -1.76 -12.76
CA ILE A 452 -12.01 -2.56 -12.80
C ILE A 452 -12.18 -3.16 -14.20
N GLU A 453 -12.16 -2.34 -15.26
CA GLU A 453 -12.26 -2.80 -16.65
C GLU A 453 -11.19 -3.85 -16.98
N LYS A 454 -9.95 -3.66 -16.50
CA LYS A 454 -8.86 -4.64 -16.66
C LYS A 454 -9.14 -5.96 -15.91
N ARG A 455 -9.67 -5.92 -14.68
CA ARG A 455 -10.06 -7.13 -13.94
C ARG A 455 -11.19 -7.87 -14.64
N GLU A 456 -12.25 -7.16 -15.04
CA GLU A 456 -13.41 -7.71 -15.73
C GLU A 456 -13.01 -8.36 -17.06
N ASN A 457 -12.16 -7.70 -17.84
CA ASN A 457 -11.61 -8.24 -19.08
C ASN A 457 -10.77 -9.51 -18.83
N LEU A 458 -9.89 -9.51 -17.83
CA LEU A 458 -9.09 -10.69 -17.46
C LEU A 458 -9.97 -11.86 -16.99
N TYR A 459 -10.99 -11.62 -16.16
CA TYR A 459 -11.96 -12.64 -15.77
C TYR A 459 -12.67 -13.24 -16.99
N ASP A 460 -13.14 -12.42 -17.94
CA ASP A 460 -13.83 -12.89 -19.15
C ASP A 460 -12.90 -13.77 -20.01
N PHE A 461 -11.63 -13.38 -20.14
CA PHE A 461 -10.63 -14.18 -20.86
C PHE A 461 -10.34 -15.50 -20.15
N CYS A 462 -10.11 -15.47 -18.84
CA CYS A 462 -9.90 -16.66 -18.03
C CYS A 462 -11.10 -17.61 -18.10
N SER A 463 -12.32 -17.10 -18.03
CA SER A 463 -13.56 -17.87 -18.13
C SER A 463 -13.73 -18.53 -19.50
N THR A 464 -13.29 -17.88 -20.58
CA THR A 464 -13.34 -18.44 -21.94
C THR A 464 -12.36 -19.60 -22.13
N ILE A 465 -11.17 -19.52 -21.54
CA ILE A 465 -10.11 -20.54 -21.65
C ILE A 465 -10.31 -21.68 -20.65
N TRP A 466 -10.46 -21.34 -19.36
CA TRP A 466 -10.50 -22.25 -18.21
C TRP A 466 -11.89 -22.33 -17.58
N ASN A 467 -12.94 -22.45 -18.40
CA ASN A 467 -14.36 -22.53 -18.00
C ASN A 467 -14.70 -23.63 -16.95
N SER A 468 -13.80 -24.59 -16.70
CA SER A 468 -13.94 -25.61 -15.65
C SER A 468 -13.37 -25.20 -14.28
N GLU A 469 -12.61 -24.11 -14.23
CA GLU A 469 -11.92 -23.59 -13.03
C GLU A 469 -12.44 -22.19 -12.62
N MET A 470 -13.33 -21.59 -13.43
CA MET A 470 -13.90 -20.26 -13.21
C MET A 470 -15.40 -20.37 -12.82
N THR A 471 -15.74 -19.89 -11.63
CA THR A 471 -17.10 -19.72 -11.09
C THR A 471 -17.52 -18.25 -11.12
N ASP A 472 -18.72 -17.94 -10.62
CA ASP A 472 -19.22 -16.57 -10.50
C ASP A 472 -18.23 -15.60 -9.82
N LYS A 473 -18.30 -14.32 -10.23
CA LYS A 473 -17.49 -13.20 -9.72
C LYS A 473 -17.71 -13.00 -8.22
N LYS A 474 -16.62 -12.73 -7.50
CA LYS A 474 -16.56 -12.50 -6.06
C LYS A 474 -16.19 -11.04 -5.77
N ASN A 475 -16.63 -10.54 -4.62
CA ASN A 475 -16.34 -9.19 -4.17
C ASN A 475 -14.85 -9.05 -3.81
N GLY A 476 -14.06 -8.34 -4.63
CA GLY A 476 -12.65 -8.07 -4.37
C GLY A 476 -12.38 -6.75 -3.65
N ASN A 477 -13.41 -6.03 -3.17
CA ASN A 477 -13.21 -4.68 -2.62
C ASN A 477 -12.24 -4.69 -1.43
N ASN A 478 -11.48 -3.61 -1.30
CA ASN A 478 -10.36 -3.40 -0.38
C ASN A 478 -9.13 -4.31 -0.65
N PHE A 479 -9.05 -4.97 -1.82
CA PHE A 479 -7.82 -5.68 -2.23
C PHE A 479 -6.84 -4.66 -2.84
N PRO A 480 -5.64 -4.47 -2.27
CA PRO A 480 -4.68 -3.50 -2.78
C PRO A 480 -4.13 -3.90 -4.16
N ILE A 481 -3.72 -2.90 -4.94
CA ILE A 481 -3.24 -3.05 -6.32
C ILE A 481 -2.00 -3.96 -6.35
N GLU A 482 -1.18 -3.91 -5.31
CA GLU A 482 0.10 -4.60 -5.18
C GLU A 482 -0.03 -6.12 -5.05
N LEU A 483 -1.21 -6.63 -4.68
CA LEU A 483 -1.52 -8.06 -4.72
C LEU A 483 -1.42 -8.63 -6.15
N TRP A 484 -1.74 -7.80 -7.15
CA TRP A 484 -1.78 -8.17 -8.56
C TRP A 484 -0.44 -7.96 -9.29
N ASN A 485 0.55 -7.32 -8.65
CA ASN A 485 1.84 -6.99 -9.27
C ASN A 485 2.60 -8.25 -9.72
N GLY A 486 2.78 -8.39 -11.04
CA GLY A 486 3.38 -9.55 -11.71
C GLY A 486 2.42 -10.72 -11.96
N ILE A 487 1.28 -10.80 -11.25
CA ILE A 487 0.27 -11.85 -11.45
C ILE A 487 -0.39 -11.69 -12.83
N ASP A 488 -0.67 -10.45 -13.22
CA ASP A 488 -1.21 -10.12 -14.55
C ASP A 488 -0.33 -10.66 -15.68
N ASP A 489 0.99 -10.50 -15.56
CA ASP A 489 1.94 -10.96 -16.59
C ASP A 489 1.93 -12.48 -16.72
N MET A 490 1.81 -13.20 -15.59
CA MET A 490 1.69 -14.66 -15.57
C MET A 490 0.35 -15.13 -16.17
N VAL A 491 -0.76 -14.45 -15.87
CA VAL A 491 -2.08 -14.75 -16.46
C VAL A 491 -2.06 -14.49 -17.95
N PHE A 492 -1.58 -13.34 -18.40
CA PHE A 492 -1.44 -13.06 -19.84
C PHE A 492 -0.50 -14.03 -20.52
N GLU A 493 0.61 -14.46 -19.90
CA GLU A 493 1.51 -15.49 -20.44
C GLU A 493 0.76 -16.80 -20.69
N HIS A 494 0.02 -17.29 -19.70
CA HIS A 494 -0.69 -18.57 -19.79
C HIS A 494 -1.93 -18.50 -20.68
N LEU A 495 -2.62 -17.36 -20.74
CA LEU A 495 -3.64 -17.07 -21.76
C LEU A 495 -3.02 -17.12 -23.16
N CYS A 496 -1.86 -16.47 -23.38
CA CYS A 496 -1.16 -16.50 -24.66
C CYS A 496 -0.73 -17.93 -25.05
N MET A 497 -0.19 -18.72 -24.11
CA MET A 497 0.18 -20.12 -24.34
C MET A 497 -1.03 -20.96 -24.76
N ASN A 498 -2.15 -20.86 -24.04
CA ASN A 498 -3.35 -21.65 -24.32
C ASN A 498 -4.05 -21.21 -25.61
N ILE A 499 -4.22 -19.90 -25.83
CA ILE A 499 -4.79 -19.35 -27.08
C ILE A 499 -3.94 -19.81 -28.28
N SER A 500 -2.60 -19.71 -28.20
CA SER A 500 -1.71 -20.16 -29.27
C SER A 500 -1.80 -21.67 -29.52
N ALA A 501 -2.03 -22.48 -28.47
CA ALA A 501 -2.15 -23.94 -28.58
C ALA A 501 -3.37 -24.41 -29.38
N PHE A 502 -4.46 -23.62 -29.47
CA PHE A 502 -5.59 -23.90 -30.39
C PHE A 502 -5.19 -23.81 -31.88
N LYS A 503 -4.08 -23.12 -32.21
CA LYS A 503 -3.51 -22.90 -33.56
C LYS A 503 -4.37 -22.09 -34.54
N LYS A 504 -5.69 -22.08 -34.35
CA LYS A 504 -6.66 -21.33 -35.13
C LYS A 504 -7.90 -20.94 -34.31
N LEU A 505 -8.67 -19.98 -34.85
CA LEU A 505 -10.00 -19.62 -34.40
C LEU A 505 -10.95 -20.83 -34.37
N ASN A 506 -11.89 -20.80 -33.43
CA ASN A 506 -12.88 -21.85 -33.17
C ASN A 506 -14.09 -21.30 -32.39
N ASP A 507 -15.05 -22.14 -32.07
CA ASP A 507 -16.32 -21.77 -31.43
C ASP A 507 -16.18 -21.08 -30.05
N ARG A 508 -15.04 -21.26 -29.36
CA ARG A 508 -14.67 -20.49 -28.15
C ARG A 508 -13.78 -19.29 -28.49
N ILE A 509 -12.73 -19.53 -29.26
CA ILE A 509 -11.76 -18.51 -29.66
C ILE A 509 -12.24 -17.83 -30.94
N THR A 510 -13.24 -16.96 -30.80
CA THR A 510 -13.87 -16.23 -31.90
C THR A 510 -13.04 -15.02 -32.34
N ILE A 511 -13.37 -14.43 -33.49
CA ILE A 511 -12.68 -13.21 -33.97
C ILE A 511 -12.88 -12.03 -33.01
N ASP A 512 -14.06 -11.91 -32.39
CA ASP A 512 -14.39 -10.82 -31.45
C ASP A 512 -13.77 -11.03 -30.07
N PHE A 513 -13.68 -12.27 -29.59
CA PHE A 513 -12.85 -12.62 -28.44
C PHE A 513 -11.40 -12.19 -28.68
N MET A 514 -10.85 -12.51 -29.86
CA MET A 514 -9.48 -12.14 -30.20
C MET A 514 -9.28 -10.63 -30.37
N LYS A 515 -10.29 -9.86 -30.79
CA LYS A 515 -10.24 -8.38 -30.76
C LYS A 515 -10.12 -7.88 -29.32
N LYS A 516 -11.07 -8.24 -28.45
CA LYS A 516 -11.12 -7.83 -27.03
C LYS A 516 -9.83 -8.22 -26.28
N PHE A 517 -9.36 -9.46 -26.49
CA PHE A 517 -8.12 -9.98 -25.90
C PHE A 517 -6.88 -9.25 -26.42
N LEU A 518 -6.69 -9.10 -27.74
CA LEU A 518 -5.49 -8.47 -28.29
C LEU A 518 -5.45 -6.97 -28.03
N GLU A 519 -6.59 -6.28 -27.95
CA GLU A 519 -6.65 -4.87 -27.54
C GLU A 519 -6.13 -4.72 -26.10
N CYS A 520 -6.71 -5.45 -25.15
CA CYS A 520 -6.30 -5.46 -23.75
C CYS A 520 -4.83 -5.89 -23.55
N ALA A 521 -4.41 -7.02 -24.16
CA ALA A 521 -3.03 -7.49 -24.08
C ALA A 521 -2.03 -6.51 -24.73
N SER A 522 -2.41 -5.82 -25.80
CA SER A 522 -1.54 -4.82 -26.46
C SER A 522 -1.32 -3.55 -25.63
N GLN A 523 -2.21 -3.27 -24.68
CA GLN A 523 -2.08 -2.21 -23.69
C GLN A 523 -1.25 -2.67 -22.49
N TYR A 524 -1.55 -3.84 -21.91
CA TYR A 524 -1.03 -4.23 -20.59
C TYR A 524 0.10 -5.26 -20.58
N TYR A 525 0.29 -6.09 -21.61
CA TYR A 525 1.29 -7.18 -21.61
C TYR A 525 2.04 -7.29 -22.95
N GLN A 526 3.15 -6.56 -23.09
CA GLN A 526 3.85 -6.42 -24.38
C GLN A 526 4.49 -7.71 -24.94
N MET A 527 4.63 -8.77 -24.13
CA MET A 527 5.25 -10.04 -24.52
C MET A 527 4.35 -10.95 -25.37
N TYR A 528 3.04 -10.66 -25.47
CA TYR A 528 2.10 -11.39 -26.35
C TYR A 528 2.63 -11.60 -27.79
N ARG A 529 3.42 -10.65 -28.31
CA ARG A 529 4.01 -10.70 -29.66
C ARG A 529 4.95 -11.88 -29.89
N HIS A 530 5.48 -12.49 -28.84
CA HIS A 530 6.32 -13.69 -28.97
C HIS A 530 5.50 -14.90 -29.42
N TYR A 531 4.27 -15.03 -28.92
CA TYR A 531 3.35 -16.12 -29.22
C TYR A 531 2.71 -16.00 -30.62
N SER A 532 2.24 -17.11 -31.17
CA SER A 532 1.43 -17.12 -32.39
C SER A 532 -0.03 -16.96 -32.02
N LEU A 533 -0.50 -15.70 -31.96
CA LEU A 533 -1.85 -15.35 -31.50
C LEU A 533 -2.71 -14.65 -32.55
N VAL A 534 -2.11 -13.87 -33.44
CA VAL A 534 -2.88 -13.03 -34.36
C VAL A 534 -3.27 -13.87 -35.58
N PRO A 535 -4.56 -14.03 -35.90
CA PRO A 535 -5.01 -14.90 -36.99
C PRO A 535 -4.59 -14.36 -38.36
N ASN A 536 -4.31 -15.27 -39.29
CA ASN A 536 -4.26 -15.04 -40.72
C ASN A 536 -5.68 -15.06 -41.33
N GLN A 537 -5.77 -14.80 -42.62
CA GLN A 537 -7.03 -14.80 -43.38
C GLN A 537 -7.68 -16.20 -43.56
N ASN A 538 -7.08 -17.26 -43.01
CA ASN A 538 -7.67 -18.59 -42.86
C ASN A 538 -8.10 -18.88 -41.40
N GLY A 539 -7.91 -17.93 -40.48
CA GLY A 539 -8.11 -18.09 -39.04
C GLY A 539 -6.95 -18.76 -38.27
N GLU A 540 -5.83 -19.08 -38.91
CA GLU A 540 -4.64 -19.72 -38.29
C GLU A 540 -3.63 -18.68 -37.79
N PHE A 541 -2.99 -18.85 -36.63
CA PHE A 541 -2.16 -17.78 -36.04
C PHE A 541 -0.73 -17.67 -36.68
N CYS A 542 -0.26 -16.46 -37.09
CA CYS A 542 0.86 -16.28 -38.08
C CYS A 542 1.82 -15.06 -37.91
N LYS A 543 2.86 -14.86 -38.78
CA LYS A 543 3.79 -13.67 -38.84
C LYS A 543 4.40 -13.31 -40.26
N TYR A 544 4.24 -12.05 -40.77
CA TYR A 544 4.27 -11.45 -42.19
C TYR A 544 5.44 -11.79 -43.20
N PHE A 545 5.37 -11.81 -44.58
CA PHE A 545 4.56 -11.08 -45.63
C PHE A 545 4.65 -11.51 -47.19
N LYS A 546 3.57 -11.99 -47.88
CA LYS A 546 3.13 -11.92 -49.35
C LYS A 546 4.01 -11.69 -50.62
N GLU A 547 3.37 -11.13 -51.68
CA GLU A 547 3.17 -11.84 -52.98
C GLU A 547 4.29 -11.91 -54.05
N CYS A 548 5.05 -10.84 -54.32
CA CYS A 548 5.93 -10.76 -55.52
C CYS A 548 6.90 -11.95 -55.67
N LEU A 549 7.41 -12.42 -54.53
CA LEU A 549 8.32 -13.57 -54.41
C LEU A 549 7.71 -14.90 -54.85
N SER A 550 6.38 -15.05 -54.78
CA SER A 550 5.66 -16.26 -55.19
C SER A 550 5.64 -16.39 -56.71
N VAL A 551 5.10 -15.39 -57.42
CA VAL A 551 4.88 -15.45 -58.88
C VAL A 551 6.19 -15.46 -59.68
N CYS A 552 7.18 -14.68 -59.24
CA CYS A 552 8.45 -14.54 -59.98
C CYS A 552 9.50 -15.57 -59.58
N PHE A 553 9.56 -15.95 -58.30
CA PHE A 553 10.67 -16.72 -57.71
C PHE A 553 10.23 -17.96 -56.92
N ASN A 554 8.94 -18.34 -56.99
CA ASN A 554 8.38 -19.58 -56.44
C ASN A 554 8.52 -19.72 -54.90
N TYR A 555 8.48 -18.59 -54.17
CA TYR A 555 8.71 -18.51 -52.72
C TYR A 555 7.45 -18.02 -51.98
N ASP A 556 6.88 -18.87 -51.12
CA ASP A 556 5.53 -18.71 -50.56
C ASP A 556 5.50 -18.22 -49.10
N ILE A 557 4.90 -17.05 -48.88
CA ILE A 557 4.74 -16.42 -47.57
C ILE A 557 3.32 -15.90 -47.29
N ASN A 558 2.27 -16.71 -47.58
CA ASN A 558 0.90 -16.44 -47.11
C ASN A 558 0.65 -16.95 -45.69
N LYS A 559 1.43 -17.94 -45.24
CA LYS A 559 1.47 -18.47 -43.85
C LYS A 559 1.93 -17.44 -42.79
N GLU A 560 1.89 -16.17 -43.18
CA GLU A 560 2.58 -15.07 -42.59
C GLU A 560 1.64 -13.84 -42.43
N LEU A 561 0.69 -13.60 -43.35
CA LEU A 561 -0.16 -12.39 -43.37
C LEU A 561 -1.36 -12.43 -42.42
N LEU A 562 -1.63 -11.32 -41.71
CA LEU A 562 -2.78 -11.18 -40.80
C LEU A 562 -4.15 -11.13 -41.50
N ASP A 563 -5.18 -11.47 -40.72
CA ASP A 563 -6.59 -11.20 -40.98
C ASP A 563 -6.92 -9.70 -41.09
N LYS A 564 -8.01 -9.37 -41.78
CA LYS A 564 -8.46 -8.00 -42.05
C LYS A 564 -9.20 -7.38 -40.86
N GLU A 565 -9.86 -8.16 -40.02
CA GLU A 565 -10.60 -7.65 -38.86
C GLU A 565 -9.69 -7.25 -37.69
N MET A 566 -8.40 -7.62 -37.75
CA MET A 566 -7.36 -7.22 -36.80
C MET A 566 -6.71 -5.86 -37.15
N LEU A 567 -7.08 -5.24 -38.27
CA LEU A 567 -6.55 -3.94 -38.71
C LEU A 567 -6.77 -2.74 -37.74
N PRO A 568 -7.83 -2.67 -36.91
CA PRO A 568 -8.03 -1.53 -36.01
C PRO A 568 -7.03 -1.41 -34.85
N ILE A 569 -6.40 -2.51 -34.40
CA ILE A 569 -5.65 -2.56 -33.14
C ILE A 569 -4.26 -1.92 -33.30
N LYS A 570 -4.20 -0.60 -33.06
CA LYS A 570 -3.05 0.29 -33.33
C LYS A 570 -1.69 -0.22 -32.82
N HIS A 571 -1.66 -1.00 -31.74
CA HIS A 571 -0.43 -1.42 -31.04
C HIS A 571 0.21 -2.72 -31.57
N LEU A 572 -0.41 -3.40 -32.54
CA LEU A 572 0.14 -4.60 -33.21
C LEU A 572 1.34 -4.30 -34.15
N PHE A 573 1.57 -3.04 -34.51
CA PHE A 573 2.12 -2.71 -35.84
C PHE A 573 3.59 -2.25 -35.92
N ASN A 574 4.34 -2.18 -34.81
CA ASN A 574 5.59 -1.39 -34.74
C ASN A 574 6.95 -2.14 -34.71
N ARG A 575 7.03 -3.46 -34.49
CA ARG A 575 8.33 -4.19 -34.52
C ARG A 575 8.34 -5.48 -35.35
N ASP A 576 7.30 -6.30 -35.30
CA ASP A 576 7.25 -7.59 -36.03
C ASP A 576 6.99 -7.47 -37.54
N LYS A 577 6.85 -6.26 -38.07
CA LYS A 577 6.76 -6.03 -39.52
C LYS A 577 8.12 -6.28 -40.19
N LYS A 578 8.29 -7.47 -40.79
CA LYS A 578 9.22 -7.63 -41.92
C LYS A 578 8.81 -6.61 -43.00
N SER A 579 9.57 -5.54 -43.14
CA SER A 579 9.35 -4.53 -44.17
C SER A 579 9.77 -5.08 -45.54
N ILE A 580 9.36 -4.43 -46.63
CA ILE A 580 9.84 -4.82 -47.97
C ILE A 580 11.38 -4.73 -48.07
N ASN A 581 12.01 -3.78 -47.37
CA ASN A 581 13.47 -3.63 -47.30
C ASN A 581 14.16 -4.83 -46.66
N SER A 582 13.48 -5.57 -45.78
CA SER A 582 13.99 -6.79 -45.15
C SER A 582 14.25 -7.93 -46.14
N TYR A 583 13.86 -7.76 -47.42
CA TYR A 583 14.09 -8.69 -48.51
C TYR A 583 15.09 -8.17 -49.59
N SER A 584 15.70 -6.99 -49.42
CA SER A 584 16.58 -6.36 -50.45
C SER A 584 17.69 -7.30 -50.94
N TYR A 585 18.45 -7.86 -49.99
CA TYR A 585 19.53 -8.82 -50.24
C TYR A 585 19.03 -10.07 -50.99
N LYS A 586 17.82 -10.56 -50.67
CA LYS A 586 17.24 -11.74 -51.30
C LYS A 586 16.81 -11.46 -52.74
N LEU A 587 16.16 -10.32 -52.99
CA LEU A 587 15.82 -9.85 -54.34
C LEU A 587 17.06 -9.67 -55.19
N LYS A 588 18.10 -9.00 -54.67
CA LYS A 588 19.41 -8.88 -55.33
C LYS A 588 19.97 -10.25 -55.70
N SER A 589 19.99 -11.21 -54.77
CA SER A 589 20.49 -12.56 -55.03
C SER A 589 19.77 -13.30 -56.18
N PHE A 590 18.50 -12.98 -56.45
CA PHE A 590 17.76 -13.52 -57.59
C PHE A 590 18.10 -12.81 -58.91
N PHE A 591 18.25 -11.47 -58.92
CA PHE A 591 18.63 -10.75 -60.14
C PHE A 591 20.08 -11.01 -60.56
N ASP A 592 20.99 -11.26 -59.61
CA ASP A 592 22.40 -11.52 -59.84
C ASP A 592 22.69 -12.97 -60.34
N LEU A 593 21.72 -13.90 -60.27
CA LEU A 593 21.84 -15.24 -60.86
C LEU A 593 21.92 -15.17 -62.41
N PRO A 594 22.52 -16.17 -63.08
CA PRO A 594 22.52 -16.26 -64.55
C PRO A 594 21.10 -16.25 -65.16
N GLU A 595 20.96 -15.67 -66.35
CA GLU A 595 19.68 -15.57 -67.08
C GLU A 595 19.28 -16.88 -67.79
N SER A 596 20.21 -17.83 -67.91
CA SER A 596 20.05 -19.07 -68.65
C SER A 596 20.91 -20.21 -68.10
N TYR A 597 20.44 -21.45 -68.28
CA TYR A 597 21.17 -22.67 -67.92
C TYR A 597 22.55 -22.78 -68.58
N ILE A 598 22.71 -22.21 -69.78
CA ILE A 598 23.99 -22.08 -70.49
C ILE A 598 24.25 -20.60 -70.78
N THR A 599 25.41 -20.09 -70.40
CA THR A 599 25.90 -18.76 -70.79
C THR A 599 27.19 -18.87 -71.59
N ASN A 600 27.31 -18.09 -72.67
CA ASN A 600 28.57 -17.97 -73.41
C ASN A 600 29.47 -16.97 -72.67
N SER A 601 30.72 -17.36 -72.42
CA SER A 601 31.78 -16.50 -71.87
C SER A 601 32.96 -16.42 -72.86
N GLY A 602 33.89 -15.49 -72.63
CA GLY A 602 35.14 -15.42 -73.40
C GLY A 602 36.03 -16.68 -73.29
N TYR A 603 35.72 -17.59 -72.37
CA TYR A 603 36.40 -18.87 -72.16
C TYR A 603 35.52 -20.09 -72.55
N GLY A 604 34.42 -19.86 -73.27
CA GLY A 604 33.50 -20.91 -73.75
C GLY A 604 32.16 -20.98 -73.03
N LYS A 605 31.42 -22.08 -73.24
CA LYS A 605 30.09 -22.33 -72.66
C LYS A 605 30.20 -22.69 -71.18
N LYS A 606 29.57 -21.89 -70.32
CA LYS A 606 29.41 -22.16 -68.89
C LYS A 606 28.01 -22.73 -68.62
N ILE A 607 27.94 -23.83 -67.87
CA ILE A 607 26.67 -24.39 -67.36
C ILE A 607 26.40 -23.80 -65.97
N ASN A 608 25.15 -23.40 -65.72
CA ASN A 608 24.70 -22.77 -64.49
C ASN A 608 23.58 -23.62 -63.86
N SER A 609 23.89 -24.32 -62.76
CA SER A 609 22.93 -25.20 -62.07
C SER A 609 21.74 -24.44 -61.47
N ASN A 610 21.99 -23.24 -60.95
CA ASN A 610 20.96 -22.28 -60.58
C ASN A 610 20.97 -21.12 -61.59
N TYR A 611 19.82 -20.84 -62.19
CA TYR A 611 19.59 -19.71 -63.10
C TYR A 611 18.14 -19.23 -62.95
N ILE A 612 17.84 -18.00 -63.38
CA ILE A 612 16.48 -17.47 -63.42
C ILE A 612 16.22 -16.91 -64.83
N PRO A 613 15.24 -17.45 -65.58
CA PRO A 613 14.93 -17.02 -66.94
C PRO A 613 14.74 -15.51 -67.06
N ILE A 614 15.20 -14.92 -68.18
CA ILE A 614 15.13 -13.47 -68.40
C ILE A 614 13.68 -12.95 -68.36
N GLU A 615 12.72 -13.75 -68.79
CA GLU A 615 11.28 -13.46 -68.75
C GLU A 615 10.77 -13.30 -67.31
N LYS A 616 11.27 -14.13 -66.38
CA LYS A 616 10.96 -14.00 -64.94
C LYS A 616 11.60 -12.76 -64.33
N LYS A 617 12.78 -12.34 -64.79
CA LYS A 617 13.42 -11.10 -64.34
C LYS A 617 12.75 -9.84 -64.90
N GLU A 618 12.37 -9.84 -66.18
CA GLU A 618 11.63 -8.73 -66.80
C GLU A 618 10.22 -8.61 -66.20
N LEU A 619 9.55 -9.72 -65.88
CA LEU A 619 8.30 -9.73 -65.10
C LEU A 619 8.50 -9.19 -63.66
N ALA A 620 9.53 -9.64 -62.94
CA ALA A 620 9.83 -9.13 -61.60
C ALA A 620 10.14 -7.63 -61.60
N ALA A 621 10.82 -7.11 -62.63
CA ALA A 621 11.04 -5.69 -62.79
C ALA A 621 9.73 -4.91 -63.02
N ASN A 622 8.79 -5.44 -63.81
CA ASN A 622 7.46 -4.84 -64.01
C ASN A 622 6.61 -4.79 -62.73
N TYR A 623 6.80 -5.71 -61.77
CA TYR A 623 6.22 -5.58 -60.44
C TYR A 623 6.96 -4.55 -59.57
N LEU A 624 8.29 -4.62 -59.50
CA LEU A 624 9.09 -3.77 -58.60
C LEU A 624 9.12 -2.28 -58.98
N ILE A 625 8.97 -1.93 -60.27
CA ILE A 625 8.95 -0.53 -60.72
C ILE A 625 7.73 0.25 -60.21
N ARG A 626 6.62 -0.44 -59.91
CA ARG A 626 5.39 0.16 -59.36
C ARG A 626 5.51 0.57 -57.89
N ILE A 627 6.55 0.10 -57.20
CA ILE A 627 6.79 0.36 -55.79
C ILE A 627 7.67 1.61 -55.69
N ILE A 628 7.16 2.67 -55.06
CA ILE A 628 7.77 4.01 -55.09
C ILE A 628 7.83 4.63 -53.67
N PRO A 629 8.84 5.47 -53.36
CA PRO A 629 8.95 6.09 -52.04
C PRO A 629 7.93 7.23 -51.87
N GLU A 630 7.33 7.34 -50.68
CA GLU A 630 6.50 8.47 -50.22
C GLU A 630 7.15 9.84 -50.50
N GLN A 631 6.34 10.87 -50.77
CA GLN A 631 6.83 12.23 -51.01
C GLN A 631 7.35 12.89 -49.73
N ASN A 632 8.63 12.74 -49.42
CA ASN A 632 9.31 13.55 -48.39
C ASN A 632 10.80 13.80 -48.72
N LEU A 633 11.15 15.09 -48.68
CA LEU A 633 12.47 15.71 -48.87
C LEU A 633 13.12 15.57 -50.27
N SER A 634 14.02 16.51 -50.57
CA SER A 634 14.33 16.98 -51.92
C SER A 634 15.41 16.21 -52.70
N SER A 635 16.04 15.18 -52.10
CA SER A 635 17.28 14.59 -52.61
C SER A 635 17.28 13.08 -52.88
N SER A 636 16.12 12.40 -52.94
CA SER A 636 16.00 11.17 -53.77
C SER A 636 14.57 10.91 -54.26
N ASN A 637 14.14 11.67 -55.28
CA ASN A 637 12.87 11.44 -55.99
C ASN A 637 13.07 10.54 -57.25
N ARG A 638 14.13 9.74 -57.28
CA ARG A 638 14.64 9.08 -58.51
C ARG A 638 13.73 7.94 -58.99
N GLN A 639 13.31 7.05 -58.10
CA GLN A 639 12.47 5.90 -58.49
C GLN A 639 11.08 6.33 -58.97
N ARG A 640 10.44 7.28 -58.28
CA ARG A 640 9.10 7.79 -58.66
C ARG A 640 9.11 8.44 -60.04
N LYS A 641 10.17 9.18 -60.39
CA LYS A 641 10.35 9.70 -61.76
C LYS A 641 10.52 8.58 -62.78
N LEU A 642 11.32 7.56 -62.49
CA LEU A 642 11.51 6.42 -63.40
C LEU A 642 10.21 5.63 -63.63
N PHE A 643 9.38 5.46 -62.60
CA PHE A 643 8.05 4.86 -62.72
C PHE A 643 7.14 5.68 -63.63
N ASN A 644 7.08 7.01 -63.45
CA ASN A 644 6.32 7.89 -64.33
C ASN A 644 6.79 7.79 -65.80
N LEU A 645 8.10 7.78 -66.05
CA LEU A 645 8.64 7.54 -67.41
C LEU A 645 8.24 6.15 -67.94
N TYR A 646 8.17 5.13 -67.09
CA TYR A 646 7.72 3.79 -67.48
C TYR A 646 6.24 3.75 -67.85
N GLU A 647 5.34 4.36 -67.08
CA GLU A 647 3.92 4.47 -67.44
C GLU A 647 3.73 5.16 -68.80
N ILE A 648 4.40 6.30 -68.99
CA ILE A 648 4.33 7.12 -70.21
C ILE A 648 4.85 6.34 -71.44
N PHE A 649 6.09 5.84 -71.39
CA PHE A 649 6.69 5.14 -72.53
C PHE A 649 6.15 3.72 -72.76
N THR A 650 5.35 3.15 -71.85
CA THR A 650 4.59 1.92 -72.10
C THR A 650 3.14 2.17 -72.54
N ASN A 651 2.69 3.44 -72.52
CA ASN A 651 1.30 3.89 -72.65
C ASN A 651 0.33 3.00 -71.84
N LYS A 652 0.67 2.79 -70.56
CA LYS A 652 -0.10 1.96 -69.61
C LYS A 652 -0.04 2.60 -68.23
N SER A 653 -1.21 2.86 -67.66
CA SER A 653 -1.29 3.13 -66.23
C SER A 653 -1.16 1.83 -65.43
N TYR A 654 -0.44 1.88 -64.32
CA TYR A 654 -0.29 0.76 -63.38
C TYR A 654 -0.58 1.23 -61.96
N ASP A 655 -1.23 0.39 -61.16
CA ASP A 655 -1.42 0.66 -59.73
C ASP A 655 -0.05 0.84 -59.05
N LYS A 656 0.14 2.02 -58.46
CA LYS A 656 1.34 2.42 -57.72
C LYS A 656 1.22 2.03 -56.25
N PHE A 657 2.31 1.55 -55.66
CA PHE A 657 2.39 1.18 -54.25
C PHE A 657 3.40 2.07 -53.54
N GLU A 658 2.91 3.00 -52.72
CA GLU A 658 3.77 3.96 -52.02
C GLU A 658 4.31 3.36 -50.71
N ILE A 659 5.61 3.50 -50.45
CA ILE A 659 6.30 2.98 -49.26
C ILE A 659 7.06 4.08 -48.52
N LYS A 660 7.15 3.98 -47.19
CA LYS A 660 7.91 4.94 -46.35
C LYS A 660 9.34 5.13 -46.85
N ASN A 661 9.77 6.39 -46.90
CA ASN A 661 11.11 6.73 -47.35
C ASN A 661 12.16 6.24 -46.32
N ASN A 662 13.19 5.55 -46.80
CA ASN A 662 14.23 4.91 -46.00
C ASN A 662 15.50 4.76 -46.85
N LEU A 663 16.67 5.00 -46.25
CA LEU A 663 17.99 4.98 -46.90
C LEU A 663 18.29 3.68 -47.66
N TYR A 664 17.70 2.55 -47.24
CA TYR A 664 17.90 1.24 -47.89
C TYR A 664 16.92 0.93 -49.02
N ASN A 665 15.93 1.79 -49.31
CA ASN A 665 14.92 1.56 -50.35
C ASN A 665 15.56 1.33 -51.75
N ASP A 666 16.60 2.10 -52.08
CA ASP A 666 17.28 2.01 -53.39
C ASP A 666 17.90 0.63 -53.68
N GLU A 667 18.17 -0.19 -52.66
CA GLU A 667 18.67 -1.55 -52.84
C GLU A 667 17.66 -2.48 -53.52
N ILE A 668 16.36 -2.28 -53.29
CA ILE A 668 15.28 -3.10 -53.89
C ILE A 668 15.31 -2.96 -55.41
N TRP A 669 15.40 -1.73 -55.89
CA TRP A 669 15.23 -1.40 -57.30
C TRP A 669 16.53 -1.48 -58.12
N ARG A 670 17.70 -1.41 -57.47
CA ARG A 670 19.01 -1.30 -58.12
C ARG A 670 19.24 -2.34 -59.22
N SER A 671 18.96 -3.61 -58.96
CA SER A 671 19.17 -4.68 -59.95
C SER A 671 18.00 -4.82 -60.94
N SER A 672 16.78 -4.41 -60.60
CA SER A 672 15.61 -4.47 -61.50
C SER A 672 15.54 -3.31 -62.50
N ASN A 673 15.99 -2.11 -62.12
CA ASN A 673 15.89 -0.91 -62.95
C ASN A 673 16.65 -1.01 -64.27
N LYS A 674 17.71 -1.83 -64.35
CA LYS A 674 18.42 -2.14 -65.61
C LYS A 674 17.46 -2.66 -66.70
N TYR A 675 16.49 -3.49 -66.34
CA TYR A 675 15.51 -4.04 -67.27
C TYR A 675 14.45 -2.99 -67.66
N ILE A 676 14.12 -2.07 -66.75
CA ILE A 676 13.23 -0.92 -67.03
C ILE A 676 13.89 0.07 -68.02
N PHE A 677 15.18 0.39 -67.86
CA PHE A 677 15.91 1.23 -68.82
C PHE A 677 15.93 0.59 -70.21
N LYS A 678 16.22 -0.72 -70.29
CA LYS A 678 16.19 -1.54 -71.51
C LYS A 678 14.79 -1.56 -72.15
N PHE A 679 13.72 -1.55 -71.34
CA PHE A 679 12.35 -1.50 -71.85
C PHE A 679 12.02 -0.13 -72.43
N ILE A 680 12.19 0.96 -71.66
CA ILE A 680 11.89 2.32 -72.13
C ILE A 680 12.68 2.66 -73.40
N ARG A 681 13.97 2.29 -73.44
CA ARG A 681 14.81 2.40 -74.64
C ARG A 681 14.19 1.68 -75.85
N LYS A 682 13.77 0.41 -75.70
CA LYS A 682 13.13 -0.36 -76.78
C LYS A 682 11.84 0.27 -77.30
N GLU A 683 11.09 0.97 -76.46
CA GLU A 683 9.89 1.68 -76.89
C GLU A 683 10.26 2.93 -77.70
N ILE A 684 11.18 3.77 -77.20
CA ILE A 684 11.69 4.96 -77.92
C ILE A 684 12.32 4.56 -79.28
N GLU A 685 13.13 3.50 -79.33
CA GLU A 685 13.85 3.07 -80.55
C GLU A 685 12.94 2.57 -81.71
N LYS A 686 11.62 2.44 -81.48
CA LYS A 686 10.60 2.18 -82.51
C LYS A 686 10.22 3.43 -83.31
N HIS A 687 10.43 4.62 -82.76
CA HIS A 687 10.01 5.89 -83.33
C HIS A 687 11.18 6.52 -84.09
N GLU A 688 10.90 7.08 -85.27
CA GLU A 688 11.93 7.67 -86.14
C GLU A 688 12.18 9.16 -85.83
N ASN A 689 11.15 9.84 -85.31
CA ASN A 689 11.16 11.26 -85.01
C ASN A 689 10.29 11.59 -83.78
N LEU A 690 10.49 12.78 -83.20
CA LEU A 690 9.74 13.28 -82.04
C LEU A 690 8.23 13.20 -82.25
N LYS A 691 7.75 13.60 -83.43
CA LYS A 691 6.31 13.63 -83.70
C LYS A 691 5.67 12.24 -83.65
N SER A 692 6.33 11.25 -84.23
CA SER A 692 5.88 9.85 -84.15
C SER A 692 5.87 9.28 -82.73
N LEU A 693 6.59 9.91 -81.79
CA LEU A 693 6.58 9.56 -80.37
C LEU A 693 5.50 10.34 -79.58
N GLU A 694 5.34 11.66 -79.82
CA GLU A 694 4.22 12.47 -79.27
C GLU A 694 2.87 11.79 -79.48
N ASP A 695 2.62 11.34 -80.72
CA ASP A 695 1.37 10.72 -81.13
C ASP A 695 1.16 9.33 -80.50
N TYR A 696 2.25 8.67 -80.06
CA TYR A 696 2.21 7.37 -79.36
C TYR A 696 2.01 7.52 -77.84
N ILE A 697 2.65 8.50 -77.19
CA ILE A 697 2.49 8.73 -75.74
C ILE A 697 1.35 9.72 -75.41
N CYS A 698 0.69 10.27 -76.43
CA CYS A 698 -0.37 11.27 -76.33
C CYS A 698 0.04 12.52 -75.53
N LYS A 699 1.19 13.11 -75.91
CA LYS A 699 1.78 14.29 -75.26
C LYS A 699 2.19 15.35 -76.29
N ASN A 700 2.25 16.60 -75.85
CA ASN A 700 2.78 17.66 -76.71
C ASN A 700 4.32 17.57 -76.82
N GLU A 701 4.88 18.29 -77.80
CA GLU A 701 6.32 18.38 -78.07
C GLU A 701 7.15 18.65 -76.79
N GLU A 702 6.76 19.66 -76.00
CA GLU A 702 7.47 20.08 -74.79
C GLU A 702 7.39 19.03 -73.65
N GLU A 703 6.22 18.45 -73.40
CA GLU A 703 6.07 17.33 -72.46
C GLU A 703 6.94 16.14 -72.89
N THR A 704 6.87 15.76 -74.16
CA THR A 704 7.61 14.63 -74.75
C THR A 704 9.12 14.84 -74.64
N LEU A 705 9.60 16.02 -75.00
CA LEU A 705 10.99 16.44 -74.80
C LEU A 705 11.37 16.37 -73.32
N ASN A 706 10.58 16.93 -72.40
CA ASN A 706 10.89 16.89 -70.96
C ASN A 706 11.00 15.45 -70.41
N TYR A 707 10.20 14.50 -70.91
CA TYR A 707 10.33 13.08 -70.54
C TYR A 707 11.58 12.43 -71.13
N LEU A 708 11.95 12.75 -72.38
CA LEU A 708 13.24 12.33 -72.97
C LEU A 708 14.43 12.91 -72.18
N LEU A 709 14.37 14.19 -71.80
CA LEU A 709 15.40 14.87 -71.00
C LEU A 709 15.59 14.24 -69.62
N GLU A 710 14.51 13.76 -69.00
CA GLU A 710 14.63 13.03 -67.74
C GLU A 710 15.15 11.60 -67.98
N PHE A 711 14.76 10.91 -69.05
CA PHE A 711 15.24 9.56 -69.39
C PHE A 711 16.75 9.51 -69.69
N ILE A 712 17.31 10.49 -70.42
CA ILE A 712 18.75 10.53 -70.73
C ILE A 712 19.67 10.73 -69.51
N LYS A 713 19.10 10.98 -68.31
CA LYS A 713 19.79 10.98 -67.01
C LYS A 713 19.92 9.56 -66.40
N TYR A 714 19.27 8.57 -67.00
CA TYR A 714 19.34 7.16 -66.61
C TYR A 714 20.08 6.32 -67.67
N SER A 715 19.81 6.54 -68.96
CA SER A 715 20.51 5.87 -70.06
C SER A 715 20.67 6.80 -71.27
N LYS A 716 21.89 6.85 -71.81
CA LYS A 716 22.20 7.49 -73.10
C LYS A 716 22.51 6.46 -74.20
N GLU A 717 22.20 5.18 -73.96
CA GLU A 717 22.46 4.12 -74.93
C GLU A 717 21.35 4.05 -75.99
N GLY A 718 21.74 3.89 -77.26
CA GLY A 718 20.82 3.62 -78.36
C GLY A 718 20.34 4.86 -79.10
N ARG A 719 19.31 4.67 -79.92
CA ARG A 719 18.72 5.70 -80.79
C ARG A 719 17.72 6.59 -80.01
N VAL A 720 18.22 7.30 -79.01
CA VAL A 720 17.40 8.02 -78.00
C VAL A 720 17.70 9.52 -77.90
N ILE A 721 18.55 10.06 -78.78
CA ILE A 721 18.91 11.48 -78.84
C ILE A 721 18.28 12.09 -80.10
N LEU A 722 17.70 13.29 -80.00
CA LEU A 722 17.15 14.01 -81.15
C LEU A 722 18.19 14.94 -81.79
N ASN A 723 18.11 15.09 -83.12
CA ASN A 723 18.78 16.17 -83.85
C ASN A 723 17.93 17.45 -83.92
N GLN A 724 18.45 18.55 -84.46
CA GLN A 724 17.72 19.82 -84.60
C GLN A 724 16.63 19.82 -85.70
N ASN A 725 16.39 18.67 -86.34
CA ASN A 725 15.24 18.40 -87.22
C ASN A 725 14.35 17.27 -86.64
N ASP A 726 14.40 17.07 -85.32
CA ASP A 726 13.57 16.17 -84.53
C ASP A 726 13.58 14.68 -84.92
N GLN A 727 14.67 14.21 -85.53
CA GLN A 727 14.89 12.79 -85.81
C GLN A 727 15.70 12.11 -84.70
N PHE A 728 15.34 10.87 -84.36
CA PHE A 728 16.09 10.07 -83.39
C PHE A 728 17.36 9.50 -84.02
N CYS A 729 18.51 9.84 -83.42
CA CYS A 729 19.84 9.37 -83.80
C CYS A 729 20.56 8.69 -82.63
N GLN A 730 21.67 8.03 -82.93
CA GLN A 730 22.63 7.57 -81.93
C GLN A 730 23.58 8.72 -81.55
N ARG A 731 24.08 8.69 -80.31
CA ARG A 731 24.86 9.79 -79.69
C ARG A 731 26.19 10.11 -80.38
N ASP A 732 26.74 9.15 -81.13
CA ASP A 732 27.97 9.23 -81.92
C ASP A 732 27.78 9.83 -83.33
N GLN A 733 26.53 9.85 -83.82
CA GLN A 733 26.14 10.41 -85.13
C GLN A 733 25.93 11.93 -85.09
N LEU A 734 25.89 12.55 -83.90
CA LEU A 734 25.56 13.96 -83.69
C LEU A 734 26.69 14.73 -83.01
N GLN A 735 26.73 16.04 -83.28
CA GLN A 735 27.57 17.03 -82.62
C GLN A 735 26.72 17.95 -81.73
N ASN A 736 27.30 18.43 -80.64
CA ASN A 736 26.73 19.53 -79.86
C ASN A 736 26.89 20.86 -80.62
N ASP A 737 25.92 21.74 -80.45
CA ASP A 737 25.92 23.10 -80.98
C ASP A 737 26.62 24.05 -79.98
N GLU A 738 27.63 24.81 -80.44
CA GLU A 738 28.53 25.59 -79.57
C GLU A 738 28.86 27.01 -80.09
N PHE A 739 28.45 28.00 -79.29
CA PHE A 739 28.79 29.43 -79.43
C PHE A 739 29.14 30.02 -78.04
N GLU A 740 29.53 31.30 -78.00
CA GLU A 740 30.06 32.00 -76.81
C GLU A 740 29.12 31.93 -75.59
N ASN A 741 29.68 31.95 -74.39
CA ASN A 741 28.93 31.89 -73.11
C ASN A 741 27.96 30.69 -73.01
N ASN A 742 28.29 29.56 -73.63
CA ASN A 742 27.43 28.37 -73.78
C ASN A 742 26.13 28.61 -74.57
N ALA A 743 26.07 29.66 -75.38
CA ALA A 743 24.99 29.83 -76.35
C ALA A 743 25.02 28.75 -77.44
N PHE A 744 23.93 28.69 -78.20
CA PHE A 744 23.85 27.99 -79.47
C PHE A 744 24.19 28.96 -80.61
N ILE A 745 24.72 28.42 -81.70
CA ILE A 745 24.86 29.07 -83.00
C ILE A 745 23.51 29.71 -83.37
N PRO A 746 23.46 31.01 -83.71
CA PRO A 746 22.20 31.69 -84.01
C PRO A 746 21.41 30.98 -85.12
N ASP A 747 20.15 30.63 -84.86
CA ASP A 747 19.33 29.87 -85.81
C ASP A 747 19.17 30.57 -87.17
N ILE A 748 19.20 31.91 -87.19
CA ILE A 748 19.27 32.74 -88.40
C ILE A 748 20.46 32.40 -89.32
N LEU A 749 21.64 32.06 -88.76
CA LEU A 749 22.77 31.57 -89.55
C LEU A 749 22.50 30.18 -90.13
N LYS A 750 21.85 29.30 -89.36
CA LYS A 750 21.48 27.95 -89.82
C LYS A 750 20.45 28.01 -90.94
N ASP A 751 19.48 28.90 -90.84
CA ASP A 751 18.45 29.16 -91.86
C ASP A 751 19.07 29.73 -93.13
N ILE A 752 20.02 30.65 -92.99
CA ILE A 752 20.74 31.22 -94.14
C ILE A 752 21.66 30.18 -94.78
N TYR A 753 22.31 29.31 -94.00
CA TYR A 753 23.08 28.19 -94.56
C TYR A 753 22.18 27.15 -95.27
N LYS A 754 20.95 26.94 -94.77
CA LYS A 754 19.91 26.12 -95.39
C LYS A 754 19.39 26.70 -96.71
N LEU A 755 19.20 28.02 -96.80
CA LEU A 755 18.91 28.75 -98.06
C LEU A 755 20.10 28.75 -99.04
N LEU A 756 21.31 28.46 -98.55
CA LEU A 756 22.50 28.15 -99.35
C LEU A 756 22.67 26.64 -99.62
N GLY A 757 21.68 25.81 -99.28
CA GLY A 757 21.61 24.39 -99.64
C GLY A 757 22.39 23.42 -98.75
N VAL A 758 22.71 23.78 -97.50
CA VAL A 758 23.24 22.83 -96.50
C VAL A 758 22.46 22.98 -95.19
N ASP A 759 21.79 21.91 -94.75
CA ASP A 759 21.04 21.91 -93.50
C ASP A 759 21.78 21.15 -92.40
N ILE A 760 22.60 21.90 -91.64
CA ILE A 760 23.40 21.37 -90.53
C ILE A 760 22.56 20.85 -89.35
N ARG A 761 21.25 21.15 -89.30
CA ARG A 761 20.37 20.68 -88.22
C ARG A 761 20.25 19.16 -88.15
N ASN A 762 20.52 18.46 -89.26
CA ASN A 762 20.52 17.00 -89.32
C ASN A 762 21.66 16.35 -88.49
N SER A 763 22.79 17.04 -88.34
CA SER A 763 23.99 16.56 -87.63
C SER A 763 24.20 17.19 -86.25
N LEU A 764 23.39 18.20 -85.89
CA LEU A 764 23.43 18.85 -84.57
C LEU A 764 22.39 18.26 -83.63
N ALA A 765 22.76 18.03 -82.37
CA ALA A 765 21.84 17.62 -81.31
C ALA A 765 20.82 18.73 -80.99
N HIS A 766 19.58 18.33 -80.71
CA HIS A 766 18.47 19.24 -80.43
C HIS A 766 18.80 20.18 -79.26
N ASN A 767 18.58 21.50 -79.42
CA ASN A 767 19.02 22.54 -78.48
C ASN A 767 18.59 22.26 -77.03
N ARG A 768 17.36 21.75 -76.83
CA ARG A 768 16.81 21.47 -75.49
C ARG A 768 17.50 20.28 -74.77
N MET A 769 18.36 19.49 -75.46
CA MET A 769 19.00 18.28 -74.91
C MET A 769 20.29 18.48 -74.10
N ASN A 770 20.64 19.73 -73.74
CA ASN A 770 21.76 20.04 -72.83
C ASN A 770 23.09 19.36 -73.24
N ARG A 771 23.43 19.48 -74.54
CA ARG A 771 24.68 18.98 -75.16
C ARG A 771 25.00 17.51 -74.82
N PRO A 772 24.20 16.54 -75.31
CA PRO A 772 24.29 15.14 -74.90
C PRO A 772 25.46 14.35 -75.53
N CYS A 773 26.07 14.87 -76.59
CA CYS A 773 27.10 14.21 -77.41
C CYS A 773 28.53 14.53 -76.93
N GLU A 774 29.54 13.88 -77.54
CA GLU A 774 30.96 14.03 -77.17
C GLU A 774 31.76 14.99 -78.07
N LYS A 775 31.24 15.30 -79.26
CA LYS A 775 31.82 16.25 -80.22
C LYS A 775 30.99 17.53 -80.25
N ALA A 776 31.56 18.64 -80.70
CA ALA A 776 30.86 19.90 -80.93
C ALA A 776 31.13 20.45 -82.35
N LEU A 777 30.29 21.39 -82.81
CA LEU A 777 30.51 22.23 -83.98
C LEU A 777 30.48 23.69 -83.53
N THR A 778 31.51 24.45 -83.88
CA THR A 778 31.72 25.81 -83.40
C THR A 778 31.18 26.86 -84.38
N PHE A 779 30.68 27.96 -83.82
CA PHE A 779 30.28 29.18 -84.55
C PHE A 779 31.30 29.61 -85.63
N GLN A 780 32.59 29.69 -85.28
CA GLN A 780 33.62 30.20 -86.19
C GLN A 780 33.72 29.40 -87.51
N ASN A 781 33.56 28.08 -87.45
CA ASN A 781 33.61 27.22 -88.64
C ASN A 781 32.43 27.53 -89.58
N ILE A 782 31.23 27.66 -89.01
CA ILE A 782 30.00 27.99 -89.76
C ILE A 782 30.09 29.39 -90.37
N CYS A 783 30.68 30.36 -89.66
CA CYS A 783 30.80 31.72 -90.18
C CYS A 783 31.64 31.78 -91.46
N VAL A 784 32.77 31.06 -91.48
CA VAL A 784 33.61 30.91 -92.68
C VAL A 784 32.86 30.22 -93.81
N GLU A 785 32.20 29.09 -93.52
CA GLU A 785 31.44 28.32 -94.52
C GLU A 785 30.28 29.13 -95.15
N ILE A 786 29.63 30.03 -94.39
CA ILE A 786 28.56 30.91 -94.90
C ILE A 786 29.15 32.09 -95.70
N ASP A 787 30.21 32.73 -95.23
CA ASP A 787 30.82 33.91 -95.86
C ASP A 787 31.30 33.60 -97.29
N GLU A 788 32.04 32.49 -97.45
CA GLU A 788 32.47 32.01 -98.75
C GLU A 788 31.28 31.69 -99.67
N LYS A 789 30.25 31.03 -99.14
CA LYS A 789 29.15 30.48 -99.94
C LYS A 789 28.14 31.56 -100.39
N MET A 790 27.88 32.57 -99.57
CA MET A 790 27.12 33.76 -99.97
C MET A 790 27.87 34.58 -101.02
N SER A 791 29.18 34.81 -100.81
CA SER A 791 30.03 35.53 -101.78
C SER A 791 30.02 34.84 -103.14
N ASN A 792 30.19 33.51 -103.15
CA ASN A 792 30.11 32.70 -104.36
C ASN A 792 28.72 32.75 -105.03
N LYS A 793 27.61 32.74 -104.28
CA LYS A 793 26.27 32.95 -104.87
C LYS A 793 26.10 34.37 -105.44
N TYR A 794 26.57 35.42 -104.76
CA TYR A 794 26.43 36.81 -105.22
C TYR A 794 27.15 37.08 -106.54
N ASN A 795 28.33 36.48 -106.72
CA ASN A 795 29.17 36.68 -107.91
C ASN A 795 28.57 36.09 -109.21
N GLU A 796 27.45 35.36 -109.13
CA GLU A 796 26.67 34.93 -110.30
C GLU A 796 25.36 35.75 -110.41
N PRO A 797 25.24 36.72 -111.34
CA PRO A 797 24.07 37.61 -111.41
C PRO A 797 22.72 36.92 -111.57
N LYS A 798 22.69 35.70 -112.11
CA LYS A 798 21.49 34.84 -112.20
C LYS A 798 20.83 34.60 -110.83
N ASN A 799 21.60 34.63 -109.75
CA ASN A 799 21.14 34.36 -108.39
C ASN A 799 20.53 35.62 -107.74
N HIS A 800 20.66 36.82 -108.31
CA HIS A 800 20.08 38.04 -107.71
C HIS A 800 18.53 38.03 -107.73
N SER A 801 17.94 37.20 -108.60
CA SER A 801 16.51 36.92 -108.67
C SER A 801 16.09 35.57 -108.02
N ASP A 802 17.02 34.79 -107.46
CA ASP A 802 16.70 33.59 -106.67
C ASP A 802 15.98 34.01 -105.39
N PRO A 803 14.71 33.58 -105.14
CA PRO A 803 13.96 33.98 -103.95
C PRO A 803 14.62 33.58 -102.63
N ASP A 804 15.31 32.43 -102.59
CA ASP A 804 15.97 31.93 -101.39
C ASP A 804 17.27 32.69 -101.14
N PHE A 805 18.04 33.02 -102.19
CA PHE A 805 19.19 33.92 -102.04
C PHE A 805 18.76 35.34 -101.67
N LYS A 806 17.69 35.86 -102.27
CA LYS A 806 17.10 37.16 -101.93
C LYS A 806 16.68 37.23 -100.47
N LYS A 807 16.01 36.19 -99.96
CA LYS A 807 15.62 36.07 -98.55
C LYS A 807 16.84 35.90 -97.63
N ALA A 808 17.80 35.06 -98.01
CA ALA A 808 19.04 34.87 -97.26
C ALA A 808 19.79 36.19 -97.10
N SER A 809 20.00 36.92 -98.20
CA SER A 809 20.57 38.27 -98.23
C SER A 809 19.82 39.25 -97.32
N SER A 810 18.49 39.24 -97.35
CA SER A 810 17.64 40.10 -96.52
C SER A 810 17.88 39.85 -95.03
N CYS A 811 17.69 38.60 -94.58
CA CYS A 811 17.87 38.23 -93.17
C CYS A 811 19.33 38.39 -92.72
N PHE A 812 20.31 38.23 -93.61
CA PHE A 812 21.72 38.38 -93.24
C PHE A 812 22.12 39.84 -92.97
N ILE A 813 21.61 40.78 -93.78
CA ILE A 813 22.09 42.18 -93.75
C ILE A 813 21.14 43.10 -92.99
N GLU A 814 19.81 42.97 -93.14
CA GLU A 814 18.87 43.80 -92.38
C GLU A 814 18.62 43.26 -90.97
N GLU A 815 18.59 41.94 -90.75
CA GLU A 815 18.35 41.39 -89.41
C GLU A 815 19.65 41.02 -88.68
N TYR A 816 20.55 40.26 -89.30
CA TYR A 816 21.70 39.70 -88.59
C TYR A 816 22.87 40.69 -88.42
N PHE A 817 23.25 41.43 -89.46
CA PHE A 817 24.29 42.47 -89.35
C PHE A 817 23.87 43.62 -88.44
N GLU A 818 22.61 44.09 -88.47
CA GLU A 818 22.14 45.10 -87.49
C GLU A 818 22.24 44.57 -86.05
N LYS A 819 21.87 43.30 -85.83
CA LYS A 819 21.90 42.66 -84.51
C LYS A 819 23.31 42.46 -83.92
N ILE A 820 24.32 42.15 -84.74
CA ILE A 820 25.71 41.94 -84.25
C ILE A 820 26.59 43.20 -84.32
N GLY A 821 26.18 44.20 -85.10
CA GLY A 821 26.91 45.44 -85.32
C GLY A 821 28.04 45.32 -86.35
N ASP A 822 28.40 46.47 -86.94
CA ASP A 822 29.29 46.54 -88.10
C ASP A 822 30.71 45.98 -87.86
N GLU A 823 31.24 46.01 -86.64
CA GLU A 823 32.57 45.46 -86.34
C GLU A 823 32.57 43.92 -86.33
N GLU A 824 31.62 43.28 -85.66
CA GLU A 824 31.50 41.81 -85.63
C GLU A 824 31.02 41.27 -86.98
N ALA A 825 30.16 42.00 -87.70
CA ALA A 825 29.79 41.66 -89.07
C ALA A 825 31.01 41.63 -90.00
N LYS A 826 31.87 42.65 -89.93
CA LYS A 826 33.11 42.76 -90.72
C LYS A 826 34.19 41.74 -90.31
N LYS A 827 34.24 41.36 -89.03
CA LYS A 827 35.18 40.39 -88.45
C LYS A 827 34.83 38.95 -88.84
N ASN A 828 33.55 38.58 -88.72
CA ASN A 828 33.11 37.19 -88.92
C ASN A 828 32.69 36.90 -90.37
N PHE A 829 32.32 37.92 -91.14
CA PHE A 829 31.86 37.80 -92.53
C PHE A 829 32.55 38.80 -93.48
N PRO A 830 33.90 38.76 -93.58
CA PRO A 830 34.70 39.75 -94.30
C PRO A 830 34.51 39.77 -95.83
N LEU A 831 33.83 38.79 -96.44
CA LEU A 831 33.44 38.81 -97.85
C LEU A 831 32.08 39.47 -98.03
N ILE A 832 31.03 39.00 -97.34
CA ILE A 832 29.66 39.54 -97.46
C ILE A 832 29.60 41.00 -96.98
N TYR A 833 30.32 41.35 -95.92
CA TYR A 833 30.27 42.70 -95.35
C TYR A 833 30.70 43.78 -96.36
N LYS A 834 31.63 43.46 -97.28
CA LYS A 834 32.05 44.36 -98.38
C LYS A 834 30.97 44.56 -99.46
N LEU A 835 29.95 43.70 -99.46
CA LEU A 835 28.86 43.67 -100.44
C LEU A 835 27.52 44.11 -99.82
N LYS A 836 27.50 44.53 -98.55
CA LYS A 836 26.24 44.77 -97.80
C LYS A 836 25.34 45.83 -98.46
N ASP A 837 25.85 47.01 -98.76
CA ASP A 837 25.05 48.10 -99.35
C ASP A 837 24.63 47.80 -100.82
N PRO A 838 25.51 47.24 -101.68
CA PRO A 838 25.11 46.67 -102.97
C PRO A 838 23.98 45.64 -102.86
N ILE A 839 23.95 44.83 -101.81
CA ILE A 839 22.89 43.84 -101.62
C ILE A 839 21.61 44.53 -101.12
N THR A 840 21.63 45.33 -100.04
CA THR A 840 20.42 46.00 -99.52
C THR A 840 19.66 46.77 -100.61
N LEU A 841 20.38 47.52 -101.44
CA LEU A 841 19.78 48.34 -102.50
C LEU A 841 19.24 47.52 -103.68
N ASN A 842 19.93 46.45 -104.09
CA ASN A 842 19.50 45.64 -105.24
C ASN A 842 18.55 44.49 -104.85
N VAL A 843 18.38 44.21 -103.55
CA VAL A 843 17.77 42.95 -103.08
C VAL A 843 16.62 43.12 -102.06
N ILE A 844 16.40 44.26 -101.38
CA ILE A 844 15.44 44.29 -100.23
C ILE A 844 14.19 45.23 -100.32
N PHE A 845 14.27 46.50 -99.87
CA PHE A 845 13.10 47.30 -99.40
C PHE A 845 11.92 47.59 -100.37
N ASN A 846 10.74 47.89 -99.78
CA ASN A 846 9.56 48.48 -100.47
C ASN A 846 9.01 49.76 -99.77
N LYS A 847 7.82 50.26 -100.16
CA LYS A 847 7.49 51.71 -100.09
C LYS A 847 6.63 52.22 -98.91
N GLU A 848 5.59 51.52 -98.45
CA GLU A 848 4.41 52.19 -97.85
C GLU A 848 4.32 52.27 -96.31
N THR A 849 4.89 51.34 -95.54
CA THR A 849 4.57 51.04 -94.13
C THR A 849 4.76 52.16 -93.07
N ARG A 850 5.22 53.36 -93.47
CA ARG A 850 5.89 54.35 -92.60
C ARG A 850 4.99 55.40 -91.92
N GLN A 851 3.68 55.15 -91.71
CA GLN A 851 2.72 56.24 -91.38
C GLN A 851 1.86 56.13 -90.10
N SER A 852 1.68 54.96 -89.47
CA SER A 852 0.48 54.74 -88.61
C SER A 852 0.63 54.81 -87.08
N MET A 853 1.83 54.78 -86.49
CA MET A 853 2.03 54.50 -85.05
C MET A 853 1.61 55.63 -84.07
N THR A 854 1.15 56.78 -84.56
CA THR A 854 1.18 58.07 -83.84
C THR A 854 -0.06 58.41 -82.99
N LYS A 855 -1.02 57.49 -82.79
CA LYS A 855 -2.35 57.82 -82.20
C LYS A 855 -2.63 57.38 -80.76
N PHE A 856 -2.04 56.27 -80.27
CA PHE A 856 -2.58 55.57 -79.09
C PHE A 856 -2.31 56.25 -77.73
N GLY A 857 -1.13 56.84 -77.53
CA GLY A 857 -0.70 57.45 -76.26
C GLY A 857 -1.36 58.79 -75.94
N LYS A 858 -2.69 58.83 -75.85
CA LYS A 858 -3.50 60.05 -75.66
C LYS A 858 -4.74 59.93 -74.75
N LEU A 859 -5.08 58.74 -74.25
CA LEU A 859 -6.37 58.49 -73.57
C LEU A 859 -6.31 58.22 -72.07
N TYR A 860 -5.16 57.82 -71.55
CA TYR A 860 -4.87 57.64 -70.12
C TYR A 860 -3.48 58.22 -69.86
N ASP A 861 -3.27 58.82 -68.68
CA ASP A 861 -1.92 59.19 -68.25
C ASP A 861 -1.20 58.00 -67.57
N ASN A 862 0.11 58.13 -67.43
CA ASN A 862 0.96 57.05 -66.94
C ASN A 862 0.83 56.81 -65.43
N GLU A 863 0.33 57.76 -64.64
CA GLU A 863 0.32 57.67 -63.18
C GLU A 863 -0.94 56.94 -62.66
N ASP A 864 -2.09 57.16 -63.30
CA ASP A 864 -3.29 56.35 -63.04
C ASP A 864 -3.12 54.91 -63.54
N ILE A 865 -2.43 54.71 -64.68
CA ILE A 865 -2.00 53.37 -65.13
C ILE A 865 -1.16 52.68 -64.05
N GLU A 866 -0.17 53.36 -63.46
CA GLU A 866 0.68 52.75 -62.42
C GLU A 866 -0.04 52.45 -61.09
N LYS A 867 -0.90 53.36 -60.60
CA LYS A 867 -1.59 53.17 -59.30
C LYS A 867 -2.51 51.95 -59.32
N LEU A 868 -3.20 51.71 -60.43
CA LEU A 868 -4.07 50.54 -60.64
C LEU A 868 -3.27 49.24 -60.72
N ILE A 869 -2.07 49.26 -61.31
CA ILE A 869 -1.17 48.10 -61.35
C ILE A 869 -0.70 47.70 -59.93
N LYS A 870 -0.39 48.69 -59.08
CA LYS A 870 0.31 48.47 -57.80
C LYS A 870 -0.53 47.83 -56.67
N ASN A 871 -1.82 48.16 -56.50
CA ASN A 871 -2.61 47.70 -55.33
C ASN A 871 -3.57 46.51 -55.60
N ASN A 872 -3.44 45.83 -56.73
CA ASN A 872 -4.49 44.93 -57.25
C ASN A 872 -4.83 43.71 -56.36
N GLU A 873 -3.91 43.25 -55.50
CA GLU A 873 -4.13 42.09 -54.62
C GLU A 873 -5.04 42.38 -53.42
N ILE A 874 -4.92 43.56 -52.79
CA ILE A 874 -5.74 43.94 -51.63
C ILE A 874 -7.20 44.11 -52.07
N VAL A 875 -7.40 44.77 -53.22
CA VAL A 875 -8.71 44.93 -53.86
C VAL A 875 -9.38 43.58 -54.11
N LYS A 876 -8.64 42.58 -54.62
CA LYS A 876 -9.17 41.22 -54.85
C LYS A 876 -9.46 40.46 -53.56
N LYS A 877 -8.71 40.68 -52.46
CA LYS A 877 -8.87 39.92 -51.21
C LYS A 877 -10.03 40.40 -50.34
N ILE A 878 -10.26 41.72 -50.25
CA ILE A 878 -11.36 42.29 -49.45
C ILE A 878 -12.74 41.89 -50.02
N LEU A 879 -12.85 41.76 -51.35
CA LEU A 879 -14.09 41.39 -52.04
C LEU A 879 -14.58 39.94 -51.79
N ASN A 880 -13.83 39.10 -51.06
CA ASN A 880 -13.97 37.63 -51.14
C ASN A 880 -14.09 36.84 -49.81
N ASN A 881 -14.27 37.46 -48.63
CA ASN A 881 -14.36 36.69 -47.37
C ASN A 881 -15.43 37.18 -46.37
N THR A 882 -16.43 36.34 -46.10
CA THR A 882 -17.65 36.68 -45.35
C THR A 882 -17.64 36.35 -43.86
N ASN A 883 -16.79 35.43 -43.38
CA ASN A 883 -16.83 35.02 -41.96
C ASN A 883 -16.26 36.08 -41.01
N ILE A 884 -15.32 36.91 -41.48
CA ILE A 884 -14.79 38.05 -40.71
C ILE A 884 -15.88 39.10 -40.49
N LEU A 885 -16.70 39.38 -41.52
CA LEU A 885 -17.85 40.29 -41.45
C LEU A 885 -18.97 39.85 -40.49
N ASN A 886 -18.97 38.58 -40.07
CA ASN A 886 -19.95 38.02 -39.13
C ASN A 886 -19.40 37.91 -37.70
N LYS A 887 -18.09 37.61 -37.51
CA LYS A 887 -17.50 37.61 -36.16
C LYS A 887 -17.37 39.01 -35.54
N ILE A 888 -17.33 40.06 -36.36
CA ILE A 888 -17.32 41.48 -35.92
C ILE A 888 -18.72 41.97 -35.46
N LYS A 889 -19.75 41.13 -35.46
CA LYS A 889 -21.15 41.53 -35.15
C LYS A 889 -21.71 41.02 -33.82
N ASN A 890 -21.02 40.12 -33.13
CA ASN A 890 -21.56 39.35 -32.00
C ASN A 890 -20.58 39.34 -30.80
N ASP A 891 -20.26 40.51 -30.25
CA ASP A 891 -19.26 40.69 -29.17
C ASP A 891 -19.56 39.85 -27.91
N ASP A 892 -18.69 38.88 -27.58
CA ASP A 892 -18.83 38.03 -26.39
C ASP A 892 -17.47 37.45 -25.91
N ILE A 893 -16.71 38.22 -25.11
CA ILE A 893 -15.40 37.87 -24.51
C ILE A 893 -15.26 38.56 -23.14
N SER A 894 -14.77 37.88 -22.09
CA SER A 894 -14.35 38.52 -20.82
C SER A 894 -13.30 37.70 -20.03
N ASP A 895 -12.59 38.36 -19.10
CA ASP A 895 -11.21 37.99 -18.70
C ASP A 895 -11.04 37.16 -17.40
N GLN A 896 -12.08 36.50 -16.88
CA GLN A 896 -12.09 36.00 -15.49
C GLN A 896 -11.24 34.72 -15.18
N THR A 897 -10.43 34.23 -16.13
CA THR A 897 -9.77 32.90 -16.04
C THR A 897 -8.40 32.88 -15.32
N TYR A 898 -7.84 34.04 -14.94
CA TYR A 898 -6.45 34.11 -14.41
C TYR A 898 -6.25 35.06 -13.22
N SER A 899 -6.62 34.66 -12.00
CA SER A 899 -5.88 34.98 -10.74
C SER A 899 -6.54 34.40 -9.48
N SER A 900 -5.77 34.38 -8.38
CA SER A 900 -6.16 34.11 -6.98
C SER A 900 -6.24 32.65 -6.54
N ILE A 901 -5.21 32.21 -5.83
CA ILE A 901 -5.21 31.03 -4.95
C ILE A 901 -5.81 31.47 -3.60
N GLU A 902 -6.75 30.71 -3.04
CA GLU A 902 -7.40 31.09 -1.79
C GLU A 902 -6.48 30.98 -0.55
N LYS A 903 -6.68 31.91 0.39
CA LYS A 903 -6.23 31.76 1.77
C LYS A 903 -7.36 31.14 2.58
N PHE A 904 -7.02 30.41 3.64
CA PHE A 904 -7.81 30.50 4.87
C PHE A 904 -6.93 30.59 6.12
N SER A 905 -7.31 31.57 6.94
CA SER A 905 -6.93 31.83 8.33
C SER A 905 -8.17 32.52 8.94
N ASP A 906 -8.45 32.52 10.24
CA ASP A 906 -7.67 32.17 11.43
C ASP A 906 -8.54 31.37 12.44
N PHE A 907 -7.93 30.92 13.54
CA PHE A 907 -8.62 30.54 14.77
C PHE A 907 -7.89 31.21 15.95
N ASP A 908 -8.48 32.28 16.49
CA ASP A 908 -8.28 32.69 17.88
C ASP A 908 -9.12 31.74 18.78
N ASP A 909 -8.82 31.48 20.05
CA ASP A 909 -7.97 32.23 20.99
C ASP A 909 -7.31 31.31 22.05
N ASP A 910 -6.34 31.87 22.78
CA ASP A 910 -5.82 31.50 24.10
C ASP A 910 -5.68 30.01 24.50
N SER A 911 -4.64 29.32 24.00
CA SER A 911 -4.02 28.22 24.76
C SER A 911 -2.51 28.09 24.53
N LYS A 912 -1.75 27.86 25.62
CA LYS A 912 -0.30 27.61 25.58
C LYS A 912 0.00 26.15 25.22
N SER A 913 -0.11 25.83 23.93
CA SER A 913 0.28 24.52 23.38
C SER A 913 1.38 24.67 22.31
N MET A 914 2.28 23.69 22.22
CA MET A 914 3.35 23.66 21.21
C MET A 914 2.90 22.74 20.06
N SER A 915 2.50 23.32 18.93
CA SER A 915 2.11 22.54 17.75
C SER A 915 3.33 22.04 16.98
N ILE A 916 3.38 20.73 16.74
CA ILE A 916 4.39 20.06 15.92
C ILE A 916 3.69 19.55 14.66
N THR A 917 4.16 19.99 13.49
CA THR A 917 3.60 19.58 12.19
C THR A 917 4.63 18.77 11.44
N PHE A 918 4.32 17.51 11.15
CA PHE A 918 5.15 16.64 10.31
C PHE A 918 4.78 16.85 8.83
N SER A 919 5.78 17.01 7.97
CA SER A 919 5.62 17.16 6.53
C SER A 919 6.31 15.99 5.83
N SER A 920 5.52 15.09 5.24
CA SER A 920 6.00 13.94 4.46
C SER A 920 6.10 14.22 2.95
N THR A 921 5.66 15.39 2.49
CA THR A 921 5.34 15.66 1.08
C THR A 921 6.57 15.97 0.20
N ILE A 922 7.44 14.99 -0.03
CA ILE A 922 8.49 15.02 -1.09
C ILE A 922 8.40 13.75 -1.95
N SER A 923 7.20 13.38 -2.40
CA SER A 923 6.93 12.11 -3.05
C SER A 923 5.74 12.12 -4.02
N SER A 924 5.80 12.95 -5.09
CA SER A 924 4.91 12.80 -6.27
C SER A 924 5.27 13.75 -7.44
N ASN A 925 6.39 13.47 -8.13
CA ASN A 925 6.63 13.77 -9.57
C ASN A 925 8.08 13.36 -9.91
N LEU A 926 8.28 12.42 -10.84
CA LEU A 926 9.56 11.70 -10.92
C LEU A 926 10.39 11.92 -12.21
N GLU A 927 9.85 12.56 -13.25
CA GLU A 927 10.58 12.79 -14.52
C GLU A 927 11.17 14.21 -14.62
N THR A 928 10.34 15.26 -14.58
CA THR A 928 10.79 16.67 -14.57
C THR A 928 11.69 17.05 -13.39
N LEU A 929 11.71 16.20 -12.35
CA LEU A 929 12.47 16.46 -11.12
C LEU A 929 13.92 15.97 -11.19
N ASN A 930 14.30 15.13 -12.16
CA ASN A 930 15.66 14.54 -12.19
C ASN A 930 16.73 15.51 -12.71
N GLU A 931 16.44 16.30 -13.75
CA GLU A 931 17.36 17.36 -14.21
C GLU A 931 17.55 18.47 -13.15
N TYR A 932 16.48 18.81 -12.41
CA TYR A 932 16.57 19.75 -11.28
C TYR A 932 17.25 19.16 -10.04
N LYS A 933 17.16 17.85 -9.79
CA LYS A 933 17.75 17.19 -8.60
C LYS A 933 19.28 17.25 -8.59
N GLU A 934 19.95 16.99 -9.71
CA GLU A 934 21.42 17.12 -9.79
C GLU A 934 21.87 18.57 -9.53
N TYR A 935 21.15 19.54 -10.11
CA TYR A 935 21.45 20.96 -9.95
C TYR A 935 21.28 21.40 -8.47
N ILE A 936 20.16 21.04 -7.84
CA ILE A 936 19.86 21.39 -6.44
C ILE A 936 20.77 20.63 -5.45
N ARG A 937 21.06 19.35 -5.67
CA ARG A 937 21.88 18.53 -4.77
C ARG A 937 23.32 19.02 -4.67
N ASN A 938 23.91 19.46 -5.80
CA ASN A 938 25.24 20.07 -5.81
C ASN A 938 25.28 21.44 -5.11
N ILE A 939 24.20 22.23 -5.21
CA ILE A 939 24.07 23.50 -4.50
C ILE A 939 24.03 23.27 -2.98
N PHE A 940 23.18 22.37 -2.49
CA PHE A 940 23.02 22.17 -1.04
C PHE A 940 24.22 21.51 -0.35
N THR A 941 24.92 20.57 -0.99
CA THR A 941 26.14 19.98 -0.41
C THR A 941 27.28 21.00 -0.26
N HIS A 942 27.28 22.09 -1.04
CA HIS A 942 28.19 23.22 -0.86
C HIS A 942 27.76 24.20 0.25
N ILE A 943 26.48 24.26 0.62
CA ILE A 943 25.97 25.25 1.60
C ILE A 943 26.28 24.84 3.05
N ASP A 944 25.99 23.58 3.42
CA ASP A 944 26.20 23.13 4.80
C ASP A 944 27.68 22.98 5.19
N PHE A 945 28.57 22.72 4.23
CA PHE A 945 30.01 22.58 4.50
C PHE A 945 30.70 23.93 4.77
N ILE A 946 30.05 25.06 4.46
CA ILE A 946 30.64 26.41 4.57
C ILE A 946 30.20 27.12 5.88
N ASN A 947 29.06 26.75 6.47
CA ASN A 947 28.50 27.45 7.64
C ASN A 947 28.99 26.89 8.99
N SER A 948 30.23 27.23 9.36
CA SER A 948 30.82 26.98 10.70
C SER A 948 29.96 27.53 11.87
N VAL A 949 29.13 28.53 11.57
CA VAL A 949 28.10 29.14 12.42
C VAL A 949 27.12 28.09 12.97
N ASN A 950 26.67 27.14 12.14
CA ASN A 950 25.67 26.14 12.52
C ASN A 950 26.31 25.05 13.39
N LEU A 951 27.48 24.53 12.99
CA LEU A 951 28.21 23.50 13.74
C LEU A 951 28.55 23.96 15.17
N ARG A 952 28.95 25.22 15.38
CA ARG A 952 29.17 25.76 16.73
C ARG A 952 27.87 25.85 17.54
N THR A 953 26.75 26.14 16.90
CA THR A 953 25.44 26.27 17.59
C THR A 953 24.97 24.92 18.13
N GLY A 954 25.12 23.83 17.36
CA GLY A 954 24.89 22.45 17.81
C GLY A 954 25.63 22.15 19.10
N ARG A 955 26.96 22.21 19.02
CA ARG A 955 27.92 21.91 20.10
C ARG A 955 27.73 22.75 21.36
N CYS A 956 27.39 24.04 21.22
CA CYS A 956 27.07 24.88 22.38
C CYS A 956 25.71 24.50 23.02
N GLY A 957 24.77 23.95 22.26
CA GLY A 957 23.51 23.40 22.78
C GLY A 957 23.72 22.10 23.54
N GLU A 958 24.52 21.19 22.99
CA GLU A 958 24.97 19.97 23.67
C GLU A 958 25.67 20.30 25.00
N ALA A 959 26.65 21.21 24.97
CA ALA A 959 27.36 21.68 26.17
C ALA A 959 26.41 22.26 27.24
N TYR A 960 25.42 23.07 26.82
CA TYR A 960 24.40 23.61 27.73
C TYR A 960 23.54 22.52 28.39
N ILE A 961 23.07 21.53 27.63
CA ILE A 961 22.26 20.43 28.18
C ILE A 961 23.11 19.53 29.10
N TYR A 962 24.38 19.29 28.75
CA TYR A 962 25.34 18.60 29.60
C TYR A 962 25.60 19.33 30.92
N GLU A 963 25.88 20.65 30.88
CA GLU A 963 26.02 21.49 32.08
C GLU A 963 24.75 21.45 32.95
N TYR A 964 23.57 21.64 32.35
CA TYR A 964 22.28 21.65 33.05
C TYR A 964 22.01 20.32 33.78
N LEU A 965 22.14 19.20 33.07
CA LEU A 965 21.87 17.87 33.63
C LEU A 965 22.90 17.51 34.71
N ARG A 966 24.20 17.78 34.47
CA ARG A 966 25.27 17.49 35.44
C ARG A 966 25.14 18.31 36.72
N ASN A 967 24.80 19.60 36.60
CA ASN A 967 24.65 20.51 37.74
C ASN A 967 23.33 20.31 38.50
N SER A 968 22.38 19.52 37.98
CA SER A 968 21.10 19.24 38.66
C SER A 968 21.25 18.38 39.93
N GLY A 969 22.30 17.56 40.02
CA GLY A 969 22.50 16.59 41.11
C GLY A 969 21.52 15.40 41.14
N LEU A 970 20.55 15.34 40.21
CA LEU A 970 19.47 14.33 40.21
C LEU A 970 19.89 12.96 39.64
N TYR A 971 21.09 12.87 39.05
CA TYR A 971 21.55 11.72 38.28
C TYR A 971 22.86 11.15 38.83
N LYS A 972 23.02 9.82 38.71
CA LYS A 972 24.18 9.06 39.17
C LYS A 972 25.41 9.31 38.27
N ASN A 973 25.17 9.48 36.97
CA ASN A 973 26.19 9.83 35.98
C ASN A 973 25.58 10.65 34.83
N VAL A 974 26.37 11.52 34.21
CA VAL A 974 26.02 12.24 32.98
C VAL A 974 27.26 12.28 32.08
N LYS A 975 27.16 11.70 30.88
CA LYS A 975 28.21 11.58 29.87
C LYS A 975 27.76 12.27 28.59
N TRP A 976 28.63 13.10 28.01
CA TRP A 976 28.45 13.67 26.67
C TRP A 976 29.35 12.88 25.71
N ASN A 977 28.79 12.32 24.64
CA ASN A 977 29.49 11.36 23.78
C ASN A 977 30.63 12.01 22.98
N MET A 978 30.50 13.27 22.55
CA MET A 978 31.61 13.96 21.88
C MET A 978 32.73 14.38 22.85
N LEU A 979 32.51 14.39 24.18
CA LEU A 979 33.48 14.90 25.14
C LEU A 979 34.68 13.94 25.30
N SER A 980 35.86 14.41 24.92
CA SER A 980 37.10 13.64 24.93
C SER A 980 37.61 13.39 26.35
N GLN A 981 37.94 12.14 26.65
CA GLN A 981 38.61 11.75 27.91
C GLN A 981 40.15 11.68 27.75
N ASP A 982 40.66 11.72 26.52
CA ASP A 982 42.06 11.40 26.19
C ASP A 982 42.92 12.64 25.87
N SER A 983 42.45 13.84 26.22
CA SER A 983 43.03 15.15 25.89
C SER A 983 43.20 15.49 24.39
N ASN A 984 42.75 14.63 23.47
CA ASN A 984 42.74 14.89 22.02
C ASN A 984 41.32 15.26 21.54
N GLY A 985 41.16 16.43 20.90
CA GLY A 985 39.88 16.89 20.33
C GLY A 985 39.96 18.31 19.76
N GLU A 986 38.88 18.76 19.09
CA GLU A 986 38.67 20.17 18.74
C GLU A 986 38.26 20.95 20.00
N LEU A 987 38.72 22.20 20.16
CA LEU A 987 38.40 23.03 21.33
C LEU A 987 37.02 23.69 21.19
N LEU A 988 36.19 23.64 22.23
CA LEU A 988 34.92 24.35 22.34
C LEU A 988 34.86 25.18 23.62
N GLU A 989 34.73 26.51 23.47
CA GLU A 989 34.46 27.42 24.58
C GLU A 989 32.97 27.73 24.69
N TYR A 990 32.41 27.49 25.88
CA TYR A 990 31.03 27.81 26.23
C TYR A 990 30.95 28.24 27.70
N ARG A 991 30.31 29.40 27.98
CA ARG A 991 30.02 29.90 29.35
C ARG A 991 31.20 29.83 30.35
N ASN A 992 32.39 30.23 29.90
CA ASN A 992 33.66 30.22 30.65
C ASN A 992 34.23 28.81 30.94
N ASN A 993 33.59 27.74 30.45
CA ASN A 993 34.14 26.40 30.40
C ASN A 993 34.78 26.12 29.03
N THR A 994 35.83 25.30 29.03
CA THR A 994 36.54 24.86 27.82
C THR A 994 36.48 23.34 27.74
N TYR A 995 35.93 22.84 26.64
CA TYR A 995 35.75 21.41 26.36
C TYR A 995 36.62 20.98 25.18
N LEU A 996 37.10 19.74 25.20
CA LEU A 996 37.75 19.08 24.06
C LEU A 996 36.79 18.04 23.50
N ILE A 997 36.41 18.19 22.23
CA ILE A 997 35.39 17.35 21.58
C ILE A 997 35.91 16.60 20.35
N LYS A 998 35.57 15.32 20.25
CA LYS A 998 35.87 14.46 19.09
C LYS A 998 34.70 14.45 18.11
N LYS A 999 34.99 14.20 16.82
CA LYS A 999 33.98 13.86 15.82
C LYS A 999 33.80 12.35 15.75
N GLU A 1000 32.98 11.81 16.65
CA GLU A 1000 32.47 10.43 16.56
C GLU A 1000 30.94 10.47 16.51
N GLY A 1001 30.36 9.78 15.52
CA GLY A 1001 28.93 9.80 15.25
C GLY A 1001 28.17 8.80 16.13
N ALA A 1002 27.79 9.20 17.33
CA ALA A 1002 26.87 8.44 18.15
C ALA A 1002 25.40 8.63 17.67
N PRO A 1003 24.50 7.67 17.92
CA PRO A 1003 23.07 7.85 17.66
C PRO A 1003 22.42 8.98 18.49
N TYR A 1004 23.01 9.36 19.62
CA TYR A 1004 22.54 10.37 20.57
C TYR A 1004 23.74 11.14 21.15
N ASP A 1005 23.52 12.37 21.60
CA ASP A 1005 24.62 13.23 22.08
C ASP A 1005 24.99 12.95 23.55
N ILE A 1006 23.99 12.79 24.43
CA ILE A 1006 24.18 12.70 25.89
C ILE A 1006 23.55 11.43 26.45
N GLU A 1007 24.21 10.84 27.43
CA GLU A 1007 23.83 9.62 28.14
C GLU A 1007 23.78 9.90 29.64
N ILE A 1008 22.63 9.62 30.27
CA ILE A 1008 22.37 9.87 31.69
C ILE A 1008 22.14 8.54 32.38
N GLU A 1009 22.78 8.30 33.52
CA GLU A 1009 22.49 7.16 34.39
C GLU A 1009 21.73 7.64 35.64
N THR A 1010 20.59 7.02 35.95
CA THR A 1010 19.84 7.31 37.18
C THR A 1010 20.36 6.50 38.37
N TYR A 1011 20.03 6.93 39.60
CA TYR A 1011 20.37 6.19 40.82
C TYR A 1011 19.70 4.80 40.92
N ASP A 1012 18.62 4.56 40.19
CA ASP A 1012 17.99 3.25 40.02
C ASP A 1012 18.44 2.51 38.74
N ASN A 1013 19.66 2.80 38.26
CA ASN A 1013 20.36 2.13 37.15
C ASN A 1013 19.58 2.08 35.82
N ARG A 1014 18.83 3.15 35.49
CA ARG A 1014 18.20 3.34 34.18
C ARG A 1014 19.04 4.30 33.35
N THR A 1015 19.11 4.08 32.04
CA THR A 1015 19.78 4.98 31.10
C THR A 1015 18.76 5.87 30.38
N ILE A 1016 19.05 7.16 30.28
CA ILE A 1016 18.31 8.11 29.45
C ILE A 1016 19.25 8.66 28.39
N TYR A 1017 18.93 8.40 27.13
CA TYR A 1017 19.63 8.93 25.96
C TYR A 1017 18.98 10.24 25.54
N VAL A 1018 19.79 11.24 25.20
CA VAL A 1018 19.34 12.58 24.82
C VAL A 1018 20.00 13.03 23.52
N GLU A 1019 19.16 13.33 22.53
CA GLU A 1019 19.51 14.06 21.31
C GLU A 1019 19.30 15.56 21.54
N VAL A 1020 20.18 16.43 21.04
CA VAL A 1020 20.11 17.88 21.24
C VAL A 1020 20.01 18.61 19.90
N LYS A 1021 18.91 19.33 19.68
CA LYS A 1021 18.76 20.25 18.55
C LYS A 1021 18.73 21.69 19.06
N SER A 1022 19.51 22.57 18.45
CA SER A 1022 19.72 23.92 18.98
C SER A 1022 19.66 25.01 17.93
N THR A 1023 19.40 26.23 18.40
CA THR A 1023 19.26 27.42 17.55
C THR A 1023 19.71 28.69 18.27
N ARG A 1024 19.96 29.74 17.50
CA ARG A 1024 20.26 31.10 18.00
C ARG A 1024 19.04 32.00 18.07
N HIS A 1025 17.89 31.56 17.56
CA HIS A 1025 16.66 32.34 17.60
C HIS A 1025 15.95 32.19 18.95
N GLU A 1026 15.28 33.25 19.38
CA GLU A 1026 14.47 33.26 20.58
C GLU A 1026 13.21 32.38 20.46
N PHE A 1027 12.71 31.95 21.61
CA PHE A 1027 11.51 31.11 21.73
C PHE A 1027 10.25 31.86 21.28
N GLY A 1028 9.48 31.25 20.37
CA GLY A 1028 8.27 31.82 19.75
C GLY A 1028 8.31 31.78 18.22
N ASN A 1029 9.49 31.67 17.62
CA ASN A 1029 9.65 31.46 16.18
C ASN A 1029 9.34 30.01 15.78
N LYS A 1030 8.75 29.79 14.60
CA LYS A 1030 8.70 28.46 13.96
C LYS A 1030 10.10 28.09 13.45
N ILE A 1031 10.68 27.00 13.94
CA ILE A 1031 12.05 26.61 13.63
C ILE A 1031 12.07 25.14 13.17
N PRO A 1032 12.43 24.85 11.90
CA PRO A 1032 12.60 23.48 11.44
C PRO A 1032 13.91 22.89 11.97
N PHE A 1033 13.88 21.61 12.32
CA PHE A 1033 15.06 20.82 12.68
C PHE A 1033 14.94 19.41 12.09
N TYR A 1034 16.07 18.84 11.68
CA TYR A 1034 16.12 17.53 11.06
C TYR A 1034 16.55 16.47 12.09
N ILE A 1035 15.85 15.34 12.12
CA ILE A 1035 16.24 14.12 12.85
C ILE A 1035 16.64 13.09 11.78
N SER A 1036 17.80 12.46 11.93
CA SER A 1036 18.27 11.46 10.95
C SER A 1036 17.56 10.12 11.13
N GLU A 1037 17.55 9.28 10.10
CA GLU A 1037 17.00 7.92 10.18
C GLU A 1037 17.68 7.09 11.29
N HIS A 1038 18.99 7.23 11.44
CA HIS A 1038 19.77 6.59 12.51
C HIS A 1038 19.37 7.06 13.91
N GLN A 1039 18.97 8.33 14.06
CA GLN A 1039 18.42 8.88 15.31
C GLN A 1039 17.01 8.33 15.56
N ILE A 1040 16.14 8.31 14.54
CA ILE A 1040 14.78 7.74 14.63
C ILE A 1040 14.83 6.25 15.01
N ASN A 1041 15.78 5.48 14.47
CA ASN A 1041 15.91 4.06 14.80
C ASN A 1041 16.43 3.86 16.23
N ALA A 1042 17.43 4.60 16.69
CA ALA A 1042 17.86 4.54 18.09
C ALA A 1042 16.76 4.97 19.09
N MET A 1043 15.90 5.92 18.71
CA MET A 1043 14.70 6.32 19.45
C MET A 1043 13.65 5.20 19.57
N ARG A 1044 13.52 4.37 18.52
CA ARG A 1044 12.62 3.20 18.46
C ARG A 1044 13.20 2.00 19.24
N GLU A 1045 14.49 1.73 19.08
CA GLU A 1045 15.21 0.60 19.67
C GLU A 1045 15.45 0.74 21.18
N THR A 1046 15.41 1.97 21.71
CA THR A 1046 15.49 2.19 23.17
C THR A 1046 14.24 1.66 23.86
N LEU A 1047 14.36 0.56 24.62
CA LEU A 1047 13.28 -0.08 25.37
C LEU A 1047 13.20 0.36 26.85
N PRO A 1048 12.03 0.26 27.52
CA PRO A 1048 11.93 0.43 28.97
C PRO A 1048 12.82 -0.56 29.75
N PRO A 1049 13.36 -0.18 30.93
CA PRO A 1049 13.09 1.05 31.68
C PRO A 1049 13.86 2.27 31.16
N ASN A 1050 14.71 2.10 30.15
CA ASN A 1050 15.47 3.18 29.52
C ASN A 1050 14.56 4.07 28.65
N LYS A 1051 15.02 5.30 28.39
CA LYS A 1051 14.27 6.33 27.65
C LYS A 1051 15.16 7.04 26.65
N TYR A 1052 14.55 7.47 25.54
CA TYR A 1052 15.17 8.41 24.60
C TYR A 1052 14.37 9.72 24.64
N VAL A 1053 15.06 10.86 24.68
CA VAL A 1053 14.47 12.19 24.79
C VAL A 1053 15.11 13.13 23.75
N LEU A 1054 14.31 14.00 23.16
CA LEU A 1054 14.79 15.11 22.34
C LEU A 1054 14.84 16.38 23.20
N ALA A 1055 16.01 17.01 23.31
CA ALA A 1055 16.18 18.33 23.91
C ALA A 1055 16.25 19.39 22.81
N ILE A 1056 15.31 20.35 22.81
CA ILE A 1056 15.37 21.51 21.91
C ILE A 1056 15.81 22.73 22.71
N VAL A 1057 16.85 23.44 22.25
CA VAL A 1057 17.41 24.63 22.91
C VAL A 1057 17.35 25.87 22.03
N PHE A 1058 16.53 26.84 22.45
CA PHE A 1058 16.37 28.16 21.85
C PHE A 1058 17.40 29.13 22.43
N ASP A 1059 17.85 30.10 21.63
CA ASP A 1059 18.86 31.12 21.99
C ASP A 1059 20.09 30.58 22.77
N VAL A 1060 20.76 29.56 22.21
CA VAL A 1060 21.91 28.91 22.87
C VAL A 1060 23.05 29.87 23.25
N MET A 1061 23.23 30.94 22.48
CA MET A 1061 24.38 31.83 22.60
C MET A 1061 24.22 32.92 23.67
N ASN A 1062 22.99 33.32 24.02
CA ASN A 1062 22.73 34.39 24.97
C ASN A 1062 21.92 33.90 26.19
N HIS A 1063 20.61 33.69 26.02
CA HIS A 1063 19.65 33.33 27.07
C HIS A 1063 18.96 31.97 26.82
N PRO A 1064 19.72 30.86 26.82
CA PRO A 1064 19.23 29.53 26.47
C PRO A 1064 18.01 29.09 27.26
N ARG A 1065 16.95 28.73 26.53
CA ARG A 1065 15.74 28.07 27.04
C ARG A 1065 15.60 26.70 26.38
N HIS A 1066 15.43 25.65 27.17
CA HIS A 1066 15.33 24.30 26.67
C HIS A 1066 13.97 23.65 26.97
N PHE A 1067 13.62 22.68 26.14
CA PHE A 1067 12.45 21.82 26.29
C PHE A 1067 12.87 20.37 26.05
N PHE A 1068 12.54 19.47 26.98
CA PHE A 1068 12.71 18.03 26.81
C PHE A 1068 11.39 17.42 26.33
N MET A 1069 11.44 16.69 25.22
CA MET A 1069 10.28 16.01 24.61
C MET A 1069 10.55 14.52 24.46
N SER A 1070 9.62 13.69 24.93
CA SER A 1070 9.62 12.25 24.63
C SER A 1070 8.75 12.02 23.41
N LEU A 1071 9.35 11.68 22.27
CA LEU A 1071 8.64 11.54 20.99
C LEU A 1071 8.06 10.13 20.74
N ARG A 1072 8.14 9.20 21.70
CA ARG A 1072 7.65 7.81 21.56
C ARG A 1072 6.19 7.72 21.08
N GLU A 1073 5.30 8.61 21.54
CA GLU A 1073 3.88 8.57 21.20
C GLU A 1073 3.58 9.04 19.77
N ASN A 1074 4.40 9.93 19.19
CA ASN A 1074 4.20 10.45 17.83
C ASN A 1074 5.01 9.74 16.73
N ILE A 1075 6.00 8.90 17.09
CA ILE A 1075 6.83 8.14 16.13
C ILE A 1075 6.13 6.85 15.64
N GLY A 1076 5.05 6.42 16.30
CA GLY A 1076 4.31 5.19 16.00
C GLY A 1076 3.55 5.19 14.66
N ASN A 1077 3.09 6.36 14.18
CA ASN A 1077 2.20 6.45 13.01
C ASN A 1077 2.91 6.72 11.67
N LEU A 1078 4.22 6.47 11.58
CA LEU A 1078 4.92 6.36 10.30
C LEU A 1078 4.89 4.91 9.81
N LYS A 1079 3.70 4.47 9.37
CA LYS A 1079 3.61 3.35 8.42
C LYS A 1079 4.28 3.78 7.11
N LEU A 1080 5.04 2.87 6.51
CA LEU A 1080 5.25 2.92 5.06
C LEU A 1080 3.88 2.63 4.42
N VAL A 1081 3.40 3.55 3.60
CA VAL A 1081 2.29 3.28 2.68
C VAL A 1081 2.96 2.99 1.34
N GLU A 1082 2.83 1.76 0.84
CA GLU A 1082 3.05 1.51 -0.59
C GLU A 1082 1.85 2.07 -1.35
N ASN A 1083 2.12 3.02 -2.26
CA ASN A 1083 1.39 3.50 -3.45
C ASN A 1083 1.84 4.93 -3.78
#